data_AF-A0A9D3XNY8-F1
#
_entry.id   AF-A0A9D3XNY8-F1
#
_cell.length_a   1.000
_cell.length_b   1.000
_cell.length_c   1.000
_cell.angle_alpha   90.00
_cell.angle_beta   90.00
_cell.angle_gamma   90.00
#
_symmetry.space_group_name_H-M   'P 1'
#
loop_
_entity.id
_entity.type
_entity.pdbx_description
1 polymer ?
#
loop_
_entity_poly.entity_id
_entity_poly.type
_entity_poly.pdbx_seq_one_letter_code
_entity_poly.pdbx_strand_id
1 'polypeptide(L)'
;METLQEARDRLERCGELGEELGSCLDLALERFGRESPCVQGNATMMLSWAGGSLEFLSGEGGYTISVFYHKGNPRYYLHIKDLPGHLYVAWLRSRKERLSSNSLLALFTGLRLSQGETAVLRACFHRAWEGFRREPRCVQENARLLIRWDGQELEFVSGLGQCEISVLLADGEPQYHITELKGDRPVTWSHTSPESLSVTNLETVRDRLGCWGLLGKELSGCFGEAISQFSQEPSCMQENARLRLCWGSQSLEFLSRDGEYMFSVSYQEGNPRYHFHVKTLPGHLYVARLCSRKDPLSADSLFKFHTDLGFCQGDTAVLRDCLYTAWEGFRWEPRCVQENARLLIQGGGMELEFISGQGQCEISVLLADGEPQYHITKLGGDRPVIWSHSSSELLSVTDLARVWDRLGKWGALGEELSGCFRVAISQFIQEPRCVQENARLLIQWGEGELEFISGQGQCEILVLLANGEPHYHTTELGRDRPMTWSHASPEPLSVADLARVQDRLGHWGVLGKGLSSCFGEAISQFRWEPRCVQENARLLIQWGGGELEFISGQGQCEISVLLADGEPQYHITKVGGDRPVTWSHASPEPLSVADLVRVRDRLGHWGSLGEELSSCFGEAISQFIQEPRCVQENARLLIQWGRGILQFLSGKGQCEIFVHYREGRPQYNIGELPVHMYLARLRARPDPLSTDILRRVWRKLGSCQEDTSTLRACISHAFNRFVQEPRCVQENARLLIQWGEGELEFISGRGQCEISVLLADGELQYHITELGEDRPVTWSHTSPEPLSIADLARVRDRLGRWGVLSKEPRSCFGEAISRFNREPPCVQGNARMWIYWDRNRLEFLSGEGQCEISVRYRNRKAQYRIIAGEKALRKSSYTAEAMLRLEIKDSVFLWNEPWGGLGL
;
A
#
# COMPACT_ATOMS: atom_id res chain seq x y z
N MET A 1 16.74 24.47 38.67
CA MET A 1 16.93 25.79 38.05
C MET A 1 18.02 26.57 38.78
N GLU A 2 17.88 26.84 40.08
CA GLU A 2 18.92 27.56 40.86
C GLU A 2 20.31 26.92 40.76
N THR A 3 20.41 25.59 40.87
CA THR A 3 21.69 24.86 40.71
C THR A 3 22.33 25.03 39.33
N LEU A 4 21.54 25.14 38.26
CA LEU A 4 22.06 25.38 36.91
C LEU A 4 22.58 26.82 36.78
N GLN A 5 21.86 27.79 37.36
CA GLN A 5 22.28 29.19 37.38
C GLN A 5 23.55 29.37 38.22
N GLU A 6 23.61 28.77 39.40
CA GLU A 6 24.78 28.84 40.27
C GLU A 6 26.02 28.20 39.61
N ALA A 7 25.85 27.06 38.93
CA ALA A 7 26.93 26.42 38.18
C ALA A 7 27.45 27.33 37.06
N ARG A 8 26.55 27.96 36.29
CA ARG A 8 26.90 28.95 35.27
C ARG A 8 27.69 30.12 35.86
N ASP A 9 27.15 30.76 36.91
CA ASP A 9 27.76 31.93 37.55
C ASP A 9 29.11 31.58 38.22
N ARG A 10 29.28 30.34 38.68
CA ARG A 10 30.55 29.86 39.23
C ARG A 10 31.60 29.63 38.14
N LEU A 11 31.23 28.97 37.05
CA LEU A 11 32.14 28.73 35.91
C LEU A 11 32.56 30.05 35.26
N GLU A 12 31.65 31.02 35.18
CA GLU A 12 31.94 32.37 34.68
C GLU A 12 32.95 33.09 35.58
N ARG A 13 32.76 33.06 36.90
CA ARG A 13 33.71 33.64 37.86
C ARG A 13 35.09 32.98 37.85
N CYS A 14 35.17 31.68 37.56
CA CYS A 14 36.42 30.93 37.48
C CYS A 14 37.14 31.09 36.12
N GLY A 15 36.51 31.72 35.12
CA GLY A 15 37.06 31.81 33.77
C GLY A 15 37.04 30.48 33.00
N GLU A 16 36.27 29.50 33.48
CA GLU A 16 36.15 28.15 32.89
C GLU A 16 34.94 28.04 31.94
N LEU A 17 34.12 29.09 31.85
CA LEU A 17 32.96 29.13 30.96
C LEU A 17 33.38 29.41 29.52
N GLY A 18 33.70 28.36 28.77
CA GLY A 18 33.90 28.45 27.32
C GLY A 18 32.59 28.74 26.57
N GLU A 19 32.68 29.31 25.37
CA GLU A 19 31.53 29.71 24.53
C GLU A 19 30.52 28.58 24.29
N GLU A 20 31.02 27.36 24.03
CA GLU A 20 30.17 26.19 23.79
C GLU A 20 29.36 25.79 25.03
N LEU A 21 30.01 25.76 26.20
CA LEU A 21 29.40 25.40 27.47
C LEU A 21 28.43 26.49 27.94
N GLY A 22 28.81 27.77 27.79
CA GLY A 22 27.93 28.91 28.05
C GLY A 22 26.65 28.82 27.24
N SER A 23 26.76 28.57 25.93
CA SER A 23 25.60 28.40 25.04
C SER A 23 24.71 27.22 25.45
N CYS A 24 25.30 26.10 25.90
CA CYS A 24 24.53 24.95 26.39
C CYS A 24 23.80 25.26 27.70
N LEU A 25 24.45 25.95 28.64
CA LEU A 25 23.85 26.36 29.91
C LEU A 25 22.72 27.36 29.71
N ASP A 26 22.90 28.34 28.83
CA ASP A 26 21.86 29.33 28.50
C ASP A 26 20.63 28.66 27.88
N LEU A 27 20.84 27.76 26.91
CA LEU A 27 19.73 26.99 26.32
C LEU A 27 19.06 26.08 27.36
N ALA A 28 19.84 25.44 28.23
CA ALA A 28 19.31 24.60 29.31
C ALA A 28 18.44 25.42 30.27
N LEU A 29 18.90 26.59 30.72
CA LEU A 29 18.13 27.49 31.59
C LEU A 29 16.85 27.97 30.92
N GLU A 30 16.91 28.38 29.64
CA GLU A 30 15.73 28.84 28.90
C GLU A 30 14.68 27.73 28.74
N ARG A 31 15.11 26.53 28.31
CA ARG A 31 14.20 25.43 27.96
C ARG A 31 13.71 24.69 29.19
N PHE A 32 14.60 24.34 30.11
CA PHE A 32 14.24 23.61 31.32
C PHE A 32 13.30 24.41 32.21
N GLY A 33 13.44 25.74 32.27
CA GLY A 33 12.51 26.63 32.98
C GLY A 33 11.07 26.60 32.44
N ARG A 34 10.88 26.18 31.17
CA ARG A 34 9.56 26.00 30.54
C ARG A 34 9.02 24.57 30.63
N GLU A 35 9.82 23.62 31.10
CA GLU A 35 9.36 22.24 31.31
C GLU A 35 8.40 22.18 32.51
N SER A 36 7.53 21.18 32.52
CA SER A 36 6.57 21.01 33.61
C SER A 36 7.27 20.68 34.94
N PRO A 37 6.66 20.99 36.09
CA PRO A 37 7.24 20.68 37.40
C PRO A 37 7.60 19.20 37.60
N CYS A 38 6.88 18.28 36.95
CA CYS A 38 7.17 16.84 37.04
C CYS A 38 8.45 16.45 36.29
N VAL A 39 8.76 17.09 35.16
CA VAL A 39 10.04 16.91 34.46
C VAL A 39 11.14 17.58 35.28
N GLN A 40 10.91 18.80 35.76
CA GLN A 40 11.89 19.55 36.54
C GLN A 40 12.32 18.83 37.82
N GLY A 41 11.39 18.17 38.52
CA GLY A 41 11.65 17.47 39.78
C GLY A 41 12.22 16.06 39.64
N ASN A 42 12.36 15.51 38.43
CA ASN A 42 12.81 14.13 38.22
C ASN A 42 13.73 13.94 37.00
N ALA A 43 14.42 15.00 36.56
CA ALA A 43 15.31 14.96 35.40
C ALA A 43 16.79 14.83 35.77
N THR A 44 17.48 13.94 35.06
CA THR A 44 18.93 13.93 34.87
C THR A 44 19.27 14.74 33.63
N MET A 45 19.90 15.90 33.78
CA MET A 45 20.34 16.72 32.66
C MET A 45 21.83 16.54 32.38
N MET A 46 22.17 16.18 31.15
CA MET A 46 23.53 16.01 30.65
C MET A 46 23.84 17.11 29.62
N LEU A 47 24.75 18.01 29.95
CA LEU A 47 25.33 18.98 29.03
C LEU A 47 26.57 18.36 28.38
N SER A 48 26.76 18.44 27.07
CA SER A 48 27.93 17.91 26.37
C SER A 48 28.46 18.87 25.31
N TRP A 49 29.77 19.08 25.28
CA TRP A 49 30.45 19.95 24.32
C TRP A 49 31.83 19.36 23.98
N ALA A 50 32.61 20.00 23.09
CA ALA A 50 33.87 19.41 22.63
C ALA A 50 34.89 19.22 23.78
N GLY A 51 34.80 20.03 24.83
CA GLY A 51 35.68 20.01 25.99
C GLY A 51 35.23 19.12 27.15
N GLY A 52 34.06 18.45 27.08
CA GLY A 52 33.60 17.57 28.14
C GLY A 52 32.08 17.46 28.28
N SER A 53 31.64 16.98 29.45
CA SER A 53 30.22 16.88 29.81
C SER A 53 29.97 17.21 31.28
N LEU A 54 28.82 17.81 31.59
CA LEU A 54 28.33 18.04 32.95
C LEU A 54 27.00 17.30 33.15
N GLU A 55 26.82 16.71 34.32
CA GLU A 55 25.59 16.04 34.69
C GLU A 55 24.96 16.74 35.90
N PHE A 56 23.68 17.07 35.80
CA PHE A 56 22.85 17.63 36.86
C PHE A 56 21.75 16.62 37.17
N LEU A 57 21.57 16.30 38.44
CA LEU A 57 20.54 15.37 38.89
C LEU A 57 19.46 16.14 39.63
N SER A 58 18.20 15.92 39.23
CA SER A 58 17.01 16.37 39.93
C SER A 58 16.12 15.16 40.19
N GLY A 59 15.91 14.81 41.46
CA GLY A 59 15.10 13.64 41.86
C GLY A 59 15.75 12.28 41.54
N GLU A 60 14.92 11.30 41.21
CA GLU A 60 15.30 9.90 40.99
C GLU A 60 15.76 9.58 39.55
N GLY A 61 15.74 10.55 38.64
CA GLY A 61 16.29 10.41 37.27
C GLY A 61 15.35 9.74 36.26
N GLY A 62 14.03 9.93 36.38
CA GLY A 62 13.03 9.40 35.44
C GLY A 62 13.02 10.07 34.04
N TYR A 63 13.64 11.24 33.89
CA TYR A 63 13.81 11.92 32.60
C TYR A 63 15.29 12.15 32.33
N THR A 64 15.77 11.93 31.10
CA THR A 64 17.13 12.32 30.70
C THR A 64 17.04 13.51 29.76
N ILE A 65 17.53 14.67 30.14
CA ILE A 65 17.65 15.83 29.26
C ILE A 65 19.07 15.88 28.73
N SER A 66 19.27 15.79 27.43
CA SER A 66 20.58 15.96 26.81
C SER A 66 20.64 17.30 26.11
N VAL A 67 21.55 18.17 26.53
CA VAL A 67 21.88 19.41 25.82
C VAL A 67 23.28 19.27 25.26
N PHE A 68 23.43 19.32 23.94
CA PHE A 68 24.76 19.20 23.36
C PHE A 68 25.05 20.24 22.30
N TYR A 69 26.30 20.67 22.25
CA TYR A 69 26.79 21.62 21.27
C TYR A 69 27.17 20.89 19.97
N HIS A 70 26.52 21.23 18.86
CA HIS A 70 26.82 20.61 17.56
C HIS A 70 26.77 21.64 16.43
N LYS A 71 27.88 21.74 15.68
CA LYS A 71 28.02 22.65 14.52
C LYS A 71 27.67 24.11 14.86
N GLY A 72 28.25 24.63 15.94
CA GLY A 72 28.09 26.02 16.35
C GLY A 72 26.76 26.35 17.05
N ASN A 73 25.93 25.36 17.37
CA ASN A 73 24.64 25.60 18.03
C ASN A 73 24.35 24.57 19.13
N PRO A 74 23.89 24.99 20.32
CA PRO A 74 23.39 24.08 21.34
C PRO A 74 22.03 23.50 20.91
N ARG A 75 21.78 22.22 21.21
CA ARG A 75 20.51 21.55 20.97
C ARG A 75 20.01 20.88 22.24
N TYR A 76 18.72 21.03 22.52
CA TYR A 76 18.07 20.49 23.71
C TYR A 76 17.18 19.31 23.35
N TYR A 77 17.41 18.15 23.98
CA TYR A 77 16.65 16.93 23.75
C TYR A 77 16.14 16.39 25.10
N LEU A 78 14.83 16.23 25.22
CA LEU A 78 14.22 15.52 26.35
C LEU A 78 14.03 14.05 25.96
N HIS A 79 14.81 13.16 26.56
CA HIS A 79 14.65 11.72 26.46
C HIS A 79 13.80 11.22 27.64
N ILE A 80 12.67 10.61 27.31
CA ILE A 80 11.82 9.91 28.27
C ILE A 80 12.24 8.44 28.22
N LYS A 81 12.91 7.95 29.27
CA LYS A 81 13.23 6.54 29.45
C LYS A 81 12.42 6.00 30.63
N ASP A 82 11.75 4.88 30.42
CA ASP A 82 11.15 4.07 31.50
C ASP A 82 10.14 4.81 32.38
N LEU A 83 9.40 5.78 31.82
CA LEU A 83 8.36 6.46 32.58
C LEU A 83 7.23 5.48 32.95
N PRO A 84 6.80 5.41 34.22
CA PRO A 84 5.54 4.78 34.58
C PRO A 84 4.39 5.37 33.77
N GLY A 85 3.51 4.51 33.25
CA GLY A 85 2.41 4.93 32.36
C GLY A 85 1.58 6.13 32.86
N HIS A 86 1.32 6.22 34.18
CA HIS A 86 0.57 7.33 34.76
C HIS A 86 1.29 8.68 34.70
N LEU A 87 2.63 8.72 34.83
CA LEU A 87 3.41 9.95 34.67
C LEU A 87 3.46 10.38 33.20
N TYR A 88 3.48 9.41 32.27
CA TYR A 88 3.45 9.70 30.84
C TYR A 88 2.12 10.34 30.44
N VAL A 89 1.00 9.83 30.97
CA VAL A 89 -0.33 10.42 30.78
C VAL A 89 -0.42 11.84 31.37
N ALA A 90 0.14 12.07 32.56
CA ALA A 90 0.20 13.41 33.15
C ALA A 90 1.02 14.38 32.28
N TRP A 91 2.15 13.92 31.73
CA TRP A 91 2.96 14.68 30.79
C TRP A 91 2.18 15.02 29.50
N LEU A 92 1.47 14.05 28.91
CA LEU A 92 0.60 14.28 27.76
C LEU A 92 -0.46 15.35 28.02
N ARG A 93 -1.14 15.29 29.18
CA ARG A 93 -2.16 16.30 29.56
C ARG A 93 -1.59 17.71 29.67
N SER A 94 -0.32 17.83 30.06
CA SER A 94 0.34 19.13 30.16
C SER A 94 0.71 19.73 28.79
N ARG A 95 0.85 18.89 27.76
CA ARG A 95 1.14 19.33 26.40
C ARG A 95 -0.14 19.62 25.63
N LYS A 96 -0.37 20.91 25.35
CA LYS A 96 -1.34 21.36 24.34
C LYS A 96 -0.77 21.17 22.93
N GLU A 97 -0.37 19.96 22.58
CA GLU A 97 0.10 19.65 21.23
C GLU A 97 -1.05 19.76 20.23
N ARG A 98 -0.77 20.42 19.09
CA ARG A 98 -1.73 20.53 18.00
C ARG A 98 -1.96 19.15 17.40
N LEU A 99 -3.23 18.76 17.28
CA LEU A 99 -3.62 17.46 16.73
C LEU A 99 -3.18 17.37 15.27
N SER A 100 -2.32 16.39 14.97
CA SER A 100 -1.95 16.00 13.61
C SER A 100 -1.63 14.50 13.59
N SER A 101 -1.71 13.87 12.42
CA SER A 101 -1.34 12.45 12.27
C SER A 101 0.11 12.17 12.71
N ASN A 102 1.02 13.10 12.42
CA ASN A 102 2.42 13.00 12.84
C ASN A 102 2.58 13.18 14.36
N SER A 103 1.84 14.12 14.96
CA SER A 103 1.84 14.31 16.43
C SER A 103 1.36 13.03 17.11
N LEU A 104 0.23 12.46 16.67
CA LEU A 104 -0.30 11.20 17.23
C LEU A 104 0.66 10.02 17.06
N LEU A 105 1.33 9.90 15.93
CA LEU A 105 2.33 8.84 15.71
C LEU A 105 3.53 9.00 16.65
N ALA A 106 4.01 10.23 16.84
CA ALA A 106 5.10 10.52 17.78
C ALA A 106 4.71 10.16 19.22
N LEU A 107 3.50 10.53 19.65
CA LEU A 107 2.97 10.19 20.97
C LEU A 107 2.78 8.69 21.15
N PHE A 108 2.24 7.99 20.14
CA PHE A 108 2.10 6.54 20.14
C PHE A 108 3.47 5.84 20.25
N THR A 109 4.46 6.33 19.52
CA THR A 109 5.83 5.79 19.58
C THR A 109 6.42 5.99 20.97
N GLY A 110 6.19 7.14 21.61
CA GLY A 110 6.59 7.40 22.99
C GLY A 110 5.89 6.48 24.00
N LEU A 111 4.58 6.23 23.85
CA LEU A 111 3.83 5.27 24.66
C LEU A 111 4.35 3.83 24.53
N ARG A 112 4.92 3.48 23.37
CA ARG A 112 5.50 2.15 23.14
C ARG A 112 6.76 1.90 23.97
N LEU A 113 7.40 2.98 24.44
CA LEU A 113 8.63 2.95 25.24
C LEU A 113 8.37 3.10 26.75
N SER A 114 7.13 3.36 27.19
CA SER A 114 6.80 3.46 28.61
C SER A 114 6.56 2.08 29.24
N GLN A 115 6.96 1.91 30.51
CA GLN A 115 6.75 0.68 31.28
C GLN A 115 5.45 0.77 32.11
N GLY A 116 4.70 -0.33 32.22
CA GLY A 116 3.48 -0.45 33.03
C GLY A 116 2.22 -0.89 32.27
N GLU A 117 1.08 -0.90 32.97
CA GLU A 117 -0.26 -1.25 32.47
C GLU A 117 -0.79 -0.20 31.47
N THR A 118 -0.15 -0.09 30.31
CA THR A 118 -0.53 0.83 29.23
C THR A 118 -1.10 0.11 28.01
N ALA A 119 -1.40 -1.19 28.10
CA ALA A 119 -1.84 -1.99 26.95
C ALA A 119 -3.15 -1.43 26.36
N VAL A 120 -4.12 -1.13 27.22
CA VAL A 120 -5.42 -0.53 26.85
C VAL A 120 -5.21 0.84 26.20
N LEU A 121 -4.44 1.71 26.85
CA LEU A 121 -4.12 3.04 26.31
C LEU A 121 -3.39 2.97 24.96
N ARG A 122 -2.45 2.03 24.79
CA ARG A 122 -1.74 1.80 23.52
C ARG A 122 -2.70 1.35 22.43
N ALA A 123 -3.64 0.45 22.74
CA ALA A 123 -4.66 0.03 21.80
C ALA A 123 -5.55 1.22 21.37
N CYS A 124 -6.00 2.04 22.33
CA CYS A 124 -6.76 3.25 22.05
C CYS A 124 -5.98 4.26 21.18
N PHE A 125 -4.69 4.51 21.47
CA PHE A 125 -3.87 5.41 20.65
C PHE A 125 -3.61 4.88 19.25
N HIS A 126 -3.34 3.58 19.11
CA HIS A 126 -3.17 2.96 17.80
C HIS A 126 -4.45 3.12 16.98
N ARG A 127 -5.61 2.84 17.58
CA ARG A 127 -6.90 2.99 16.92
C ARG A 127 -7.20 4.44 16.56
N ALA A 128 -6.92 5.38 17.46
CA ALA A 128 -7.07 6.81 17.22
C ALA A 128 -6.20 7.27 16.05
N TRP A 129 -4.93 6.88 16.00
CA TRP A 129 -4.02 7.22 14.91
C TRP A 129 -4.46 6.60 13.57
N GLU A 130 -4.82 5.31 13.58
CA GLU A 130 -5.25 4.61 12.36
C GLU A 130 -6.56 5.16 11.78
N GLY A 131 -7.53 5.50 12.65
CA GLY A 131 -8.76 6.17 12.25
C GLY A 131 -8.47 7.58 11.75
N PHE A 132 -7.80 8.40 12.57
CA PHE A 132 -7.54 9.80 12.26
C PHE A 132 -6.75 10.01 10.97
N ARG A 133 -5.76 9.16 10.66
CA ARG A 133 -4.99 9.27 9.40
C ARG A 133 -5.79 8.94 8.15
N ARG A 134 -6.88 8.18 8.28
CA ARG A 134 -7.78 7.83 7.17
C ARG A 134 -8.80 8.93 6.91
N GLU A 135 -9.02 9.83 7.86
CA GLU A 135 -9.95 10.94 7.69
C GLU A 135 -9.48 11.92 6.61
N PRO A 136 -10.41 12.55 5.87
CA PRO A 136 -10.09 13.63 4.95
C PRO A 136 -9.37 14.78 5.66
N ARG A 137 -8.51 15.53 4.94
CA ARG A 137 -7.75 16.66 5.50
C ARG A 137 -8.62 17.71 6.18
N CYS A 138 -9.80 18.00 5.63
CA CYS A 138 -10.73 18.97 6.22
C CYS A 138 -11.22 18.58 7.62
N VAL A 139 -11.39 17.27 7.90
CA VAL A 139 -11.70 16.77 9.25
C VAL A 139 -10.47 16.88 10.14
N GLN A 140 -9.31 16.43 9.66
CA GLN A 140 -8.07 16.49 10.44
C GLN A 140 -7.68 17.92 10.87
N GLU A 141 -7.95 18.91 10.02
CA GLU A 141 -7.64 20.32 10.27
C GLU A 141 -8.62 21.02 11.22
N ASN A 142 -9.75 20.38 11.57
CA ASN A 142 -10.80 20.97 12.41
C ASN A 142 -11.38 19.98 13.45
N ALA A 143 -10.60 18.97 13.83
CA ALA A 143 -11.03 17.90 14.74
C ALA A 143 -10.70 18.18 16.21
N ARG A 144 -11.57 17.67 17.08
CA ARG A 144 -11.37 17.51 18.52
C ARG A 144 -11.35 16.02 18.82
N LEU A 145 -10.17 15.44 19.07
CA LEU A 145 -10.00 14.02 19.34
C LEU A 145 -9.99 13.76 20.87
N LEU A 146 -10.90 12.93 21.34
CA LEU A 146 -11.02 12.44 22.71
C LEU A 146 -10.63 10.96 22.78
N ILE A 147 -9.63 10.62 23.57
CA ILE A 147 -9.23 9.22 23.84
C ILE A 147 -9.63 8.89 25.28
N ARG A 148 -10.55 7.94 25.46
CA ARG A 148 -11.10 7.50 26.75
C ARG A 148 -10.69 6.05 27.04
N TRP A 149 -10.16 5.81 28.23
CA TRP A 149 -9.81 4.47 28.72
C TRP A 149 -9.87 4.45 30.25
N ASP A 150 -10.38 3.38 30.86
CA ASP A 150 -10.37 3.15 32.31
C ASP A 150 -10.77 4.37 33.19
N GLY A 151 -11.78 5.13 32.75
CA GLY A 151 -12.25 6.34 33.43
C GLY A 151 -11.35 7.58 33.27
N GLN A 152 -10.32 7.51 32.45
CA GLN A 152 -9.44 8.62 32.08
C GLN A 152 -9.73 9.13 30.66
N GLU A 153 -9.42 10.41 30.44
CA GLU A 153 -9.57 11.07 29.13
C GLU A 153 -8.29 11.85 28.76
N LEU A 154 -7.99 11.88 27.46
CA LEU A 154 -7.04 12.77 26.80
C LEU A 154 -7.73 13.48 25.64
N GLU A 155 -7.45 14.78 25.51
CA GLU A 155 -8.03 15.64 24.49
C GLU A 155 -6.93 16.25 23.61
N PHE A 156 -7.15 16.21 22.30
CA PHE A 156 -6.32 16.86 21.30
C PHE A 156 -7.19 17.69 20.37
N VAL A 157 -6.75 18.91 20.00
CA VAL A 157 -7.55 19.81 19.15
C VAL A 157 -6.73 20.29 17.95
N SER A 158 -7.39 20.32 16.79
CA SER A 158 -6.94 20.95 15.54
C SER A 158 -8.01 21.95 15.08
N GLY A 159 -7.58 23.12 14.61
CA GLY A 159 -8.50 24.16 14.14
C GLY A 159 -9.47 24.64 15.22
N LEU A 160 -10.76 24.70 14.89
CA LEU A 160 -11.84 25.09 15.79
C LEU A 160 -12.47 23.90 16.54
N GLY A 161 -12.08 22.66 16.23
CA GLY A 161 -12.56 21.45 16.91
C GLY A 161 -14.04 21.13 16.67
N GLN A 162 -14.59 21.47 15.50
CA GLN A 162 -16.01 21.26 15.18
C GLN A 162 -16.37 19.80 14.87
N CYS A 163 -15.37 18.95 14.57
CA CYS A 163 -15.56 17.52 14.40
C CYS A 163 -15.05 16.79 15.65
N GLU A 164 -15.93 16.30 16.50
CA GLU A 164 -15.52 15.50 17.66
C GLU A 164 -15.25 14.07 17.21
N ILE A 165 -14.05 13.58 17.45
CA ILE A 165 -13.64 12.21 17.22
C ILE A 165 -13.43 11.59 18.60
N SER A 166 -14.09 10.49 18.88
CA SER A 166 -13.93 9.80 20.17
C SER A 166 -13.42 8.38 19.95
N VAL A 167 -12.40 8.01 20.74
CA VAL A 167 -11.93 6.64 20.84
C VAL A 167 -12.18 6.16 22.26
N LEU A 168 -13.06 5.17 22.38
CA LEU A 168 -13.52 4.64 23.66
C LEU A 168 -13.42 3.12 23.67
N LEU A 169 -13.09 2.56 24.82
CA LEU A 169 -13.09 1.11 25.02
C LEU A 169 -14.53 0.63 25.20
N ALA A 170 -15.02 -0.19 24.28
CA ALA A 170 -16.32 -0.86 24.39
C ALA A 170 -16.12 -2.36 24.16
N ASP A 171 -16.62 -3.17 25.08
CA ASP A 171 -16.44 -4.62 25.10
C ASP A 171 -14.97 -5.07 25.11
N GLY A 172 -14.10 -4.26 25.73
CA GLY A 172 -12.65 -4.54 25.81
C GLY A 172 -11.84 -4.12 24.58
N GLU A 173 -12.49 -3.63 23.52
CA GLU A 173 -11.85 -3.21 22.28
C GLU A 173 -12.02 -1.69 22.05
N PRO A 174 -10.98 -0.99 21.55
CA PRO A 174 -11.08 0.44 21.24
C PRO A 174 -11.93 0.66 19.98
N GLN A 175 -13.03 1.38 20.13
CA GLN A 175 -13.91 1.80 19.04
C GLN A 175 -13.66 3.26 18.69
N TYR A 176 -13.73 3.58 17.39
CA TYR A 176 -13.48 4.92 16.85
C TYR A 176 -14.81 5.48 16.31
N HIS A 177 -15.22 6.64 16.82
CA HIS A 177 -16.50 7.27 16.51
C HIS A 177 -16.27 8.73 16.11
N ILE A 178 -17.08 9.25 15.19
CA ILE A 178 -17.04 10.66 14.76
C ILE A 178 -18.43 11.27 14.93
N THR A 179 -18.49 12.43 15.57
CA THR A 179 -19.72 13.20 15.80
C THR A 179 -19.48 14.66 15.39
N GLU A 180 -20.35 15.22 14.53
CA GLU A 180 -20.28 16.64 14.18
C GLU A 180 -20.94 17.49 15.28
N LEU A 181 -20.17 18.41 15.87
CA LEU A 181 -20.69 19.38 16.84
C LEU A 181 -21.28 20.58 16.06
N LYS A 182 -22.49 20.42 15.52
CA LYS A 182 -23.34 21.56 15.15
C LYS A 182 -24.30 21.88 16.28
N GLY A 183 -24.48 23.18 16.54
CA GLY A 183 -25.25 23.72 17.66
C GLY A 183 -26.56 22.98 17.97
N ASP A 184 -26.80 22.85 19.28
CA ASP A 184 -27.99 22.36 19.99
C ASP A 184 -28.59 20.97 19.68
N ARG A 185 -28.05 20.16 18.77
CA ARG A 185 -28.37 18.70 18.74
C ARG A 185 -27.33 17.88 17.96
N PRO A 186 -26.71 16.86 18.58
CA PRO A 186 -25.84 15.92 17.85
C PRO A 186 -26.67 15.09 16.88
N VAL A 187 -26.27 15.06 15.60
CA VAL A 187 -26.89 14.20 14.58
C VAL A 187 -26.08 12.90 14.50
N THR A 188 -26.57 11.85 15.15
CA THR A 188 -26.15 10.47 14.89
C THR A 188 -26.73 10.00 13.56
N TRP A 189 -25.87 9.66 12.59
CA TRP A 189 -26.29 8.95 11.37
C TRP A 189 -26.65 7.51 11.73
N SER A 190 -27.92 7.30 12.06
CA SER A 190 -28.49 5.96 12.19
C SER A 190 -29.13 5.57 10.87
N HIS A 191 -28.89 4.34 10.40
CA HIS A 191 -29.51 3.75 9.20
C HIS A 191 -31.04 3.56 9.33
N THR A 192 -31.69 4.20 10.30
CA THR A 192 -33.06 3.92 10.73
C THR A 192 -34.05 5.07 10.50
N SER A 193 -33.62 6.22 9.98
CA SER A 193 -34.53 7.33 9.65
C SER A 193 -34.20 7.95 8.29
N PRO A 194 -35.15 7.97 7.32
CA PRO A 194 -34.91 8.59 6.01
C PRO A 194 -34.83 10.11 6.09
N GLU A 195 -34.03 10.72 5.22
CA GLU A 195 -33.91 12.18 5.12
C GLU A 195 -35.08 12.79 4.35
N SER A 196 -35.42 14.05 4.63
CA SER A 196 -36.50 14.75 3.91
C SER A 196 -36.17 14.90 2.41
N LEU A 197 -37.06 14.42 1.55
CA LEU A 197 -36.85 14.42 0.10
C LEU A 197 -37.26 15.75 -0.55
N SER A 198 -36.27 16.48 -1.05
CA SER A 198 -36.43 17.62 -1.96
C SER A 198 -35.21 17.69 -2.89
N VAL A 199 -35.33 18.35 -4.05
CA VAL A 199 -34.19 18.52 -4.97
C VAL A 199 -33.01 19.22 -4.28
N THR A 200 -33.28 20.29 -3.53
CA THR A 200 -32.27 21.02 -2.75
C THR A 200 -31.60 20.15 -1.68
N ASN A 201 -32.35 19.24 -1.04
CA ASN A 201 -31.78 18.31 -0.08
C ASN A 201 -30.90 17.26 -0.77
N LEU A 202 -31.32 16.73 -1.93
CA LEU A 202 -30.50 15.79 -2.71
C LEU A 202 -29.18 16.44 -3.13
N GLU A 203 -29.20 17.70 -3.58
CA GLU A 203 -27.99 18.48 -3.90
C GLU A 203 -27.11 18.69 -2.67
N THR A 204 -27.71 19.11 -1.55
CA THR A 204 -26.98 19.33 -0.29
C THR A 204 -26.29 18.07 0.20
N VAL A 205 -26.96 16.92 0.10
CA VAL A 205 -26.44 15.62 0.55
C VAL A 205 -25.35 15.13 -0.40
N ARG A 206 -25.55 15.24 -1.71
CA ARG A 206 -24.52 14.97 -2.72
C ARG A 206 -23.26 15.79 -2.46
N ASP A 207 -23.41 17.10 -2.23
CA ASP A 207 -22.28 18.00 -2.03
C ASP A 207 -21.55 17.72 -0.70
N ARG A 208 -22.28 17.36 0.36
CA ARG A 208 -21.69 16.89 1.64
C ARG A 208 -20.90 15.60 1.46
N LEU A 209 -21.47 14.60 0.78
CA LEU A 209 -20.78 13.34 0.47
C LEU A 209 -19.55 13.56 -0.43
N GLY A 210 -19.63 14.54 -1.34
CA GLY A 210 -18.50 14.99 -2.15
C GLY A 210 -17.37 15.58 -1.32
N CYS A 211 -17.70 16.48 -0.38
CA CYS A 211 -16.74 17.05 0.57
C CYS A 211 -16.08 16.00 1.48
N TRP A 212 -16.78 14.89 1.76
CA TRP A 212 -16.26 13.77 2.54
C TRP A 212 -15.46 12.75 1.72
N GLY A 213 -15.41 12.88 0.39
CA GLY A 213 -14.77 11.89 -0.49
C GLY A 213 -15.49 10.54 -0.56
N LEU A 214 -16.74 10.47 -0.08
CA LEU A 214 -17.59 9.29 -0.12
C LEU A 214 -18.42 9.20 -1.42
N LEU A 215 -18.41 10.26 -2.21
CA LEU A 215 -19.12 10.31 -3.50
C LEU A 215 -18.33 9.61 -4.60
N GLY A 216 -18.35 8.27 -4.60
CA GLY A 216 -17.80 7.46 -5.69
C GLY A 216 -18.49 7.73 -7.04
N LYS A 217 -17.86 7.33 -8.16
CA LYS A 217 -18.39 7.55 -9.52
C LYS A 217 -19.83 7.03 -9.69
N GLU A 218 -20.11 5.85 -9.13
CA GLU A 218 -21.43 5.21 -9.20
C GLU A 218 -22.49 6.01 -8.45
N LEU A 219 -22.22 6.36 -7.18
CA LEU A 219 -23.14 7.13 -6.35
C LEU A 219 -23.34 8.55 -6.88
N SER A 220 -22.28 9.19 -7.38
CA SER A 220 -22.34 10.49 -8.05
C SER A 220 -23.28 10.44 -9.27
N GLY A 221 -23.17 9.39 -10.09
CA GLY A 221 -24.08 9.14 -11.21
C GLY A 221 -25.52 8.96 -10.76
N CYS A 222 -25.76 8.18 -9.69
CA CYS A 222 -27.10 8.00 -9.13
C CYS A 222 -27.71 9.31 -8.62
N PHE A 223 -26.93 10.18 -7.96
CA PHE A 223 -27.42 11.50 -7.54
C PHE A 223 -27.72 12.40 -8.74
N GLY A 224 -26.87 12.42 -9.76
CA GLY A 224 -27.09 13.20 -10.98
C GLY A 224 -28.39 12.81 -11.68
N GLU A 225 -28.61 11.50 -11.86
CA GLU A 225 -29.83 10.98 -12.47
C GLU A 225 -31.06 11.23 -11.59
N ALA A 226 -30.94 11.00 -10.28
CA ALA A 226 -32.03 11.26 -9.34
C ALA A 226 -32.48 12.72 -9.35
N ILE A 227 -31.54 13.68 -9.29
CA ILE A 227 -31.84 15.12 -9.31
C ILE A 227 -32.48 15.50 -10.65
N SER A 228 -31.92 15.04 -11.76
CA SER A 228 -32.42 15.34 -13.10
C SER A 228 -33.85 14.83 -13.32
N GLN A 229 -34.12 13.57 -12.96
CA GLN A 229 -35.43 12.95 -13.18
C GLN A 229 -36.46 13.42 -12.15
N PHE A 230 -36.10 13.46 -10.87
CA PHE A 230 -37.05 13.82 -9.82
C PHE A 230 -37.53 15.27 -9.92
N SER A 231 -36.69 16.19 -10.42
CA SER A 231 -37.08 17.58 -10.67
C SER A 231 -38.15 17.75 -11.77
N GLN A 232 -38.33 16.74 -12.64
CA GLN A 232 -39.34 16.72 -13.71
C GLN A 232 -40.66 16.06 -13.27
N GLU A 233 -40.68 15.42 -12.10
CA GLU A 233 -41.90 14.81 -11.57
C GLU A 233 -42.86 15.91 -11.07
N PRO A 234 -44.19 15.73 -11.21
CA PRO A 234 -45.18 16.70 -10.71
C PRO A 234 -45.01 16.99 -9.21
N SER A 235 -45.26 18.23 -8.79
CA SER A 235 -45.10 18.66 -7.38
C SER A 235 -45.89 17.79 -6.40
N CYS A 236 -47.12 17.38 -6.77
CA CYS A 236 -47.94 16.49 -5.97
C CYS A 236 -47.31 15.10 -5.75
N MET A 237 -46.48 14.61 -6.67
CA MET A 237 -45.72 13.37 -6.49
C MET A 237 -44.48 13.63 -5.63
N GLN A 238 -43.75 14.72 -5.87
CA GLN A 238 -42.55 15.06 -5.09
C GLN A 238 -42.86 15.22 -3.59
N GLU A 239 -44.03 15.78 -3.26
CA GLU A 239 -44.49 15.98 -1.88
C GLU A 239 -44.86 14.70 -1.13
N ASN A 240 -45.02 13.55 -1.81
CA ASN A 240 -45.37 12.27 -1.17
C ASN A 240 -44.53 11.09 -1.71
N ALA A 241 -43.25 11.37 -1.99
CA ALA A 241 -42.32 10.45 -2.62
C ALA A 241 -41.40 9.74 -1.60
N ARG A 242 -41.01 8.51 -1.92
CA ARG A 242 -39.88 7.79 -1.32
C ARG A 242 -38.85 7.53 -2.42
N LEU A 243 -37.66 8.08 -2.31
CA LEU A 243 -36.59 7.89 -3.30
C LEU A 243 -35.48 7.02 -2.70
N ARG A 244 -35.14 5.91 -3.37
CA ARG A 244 -34.04 5.02 -2.99
C ARG A 244 -32.91 5.05 -4.03
N LEU A 245 -31.70 5.44 -3.63
CA LEU A 245 -30.50 5.31 -4.47
C LEU A 245 -29.81 3.98 -4.15
N CYS A 246 -29.46 3.20 -5.16
CA CYS A 246 -28.80 1.90 -5.03
C CYS A 246 -27.49 1.90 -5.84
N TRP A 247 -26.39 1.49 -5.21
CA TRP A 247 -25.08 1.32 -5.85
C TRP A 247 -24.37 0.11 -5.22
N GLY A 248 -23.94 -0.84 -6.04
CA GLY A 248 -23.45 -2.14 -5.56
C GLY A 248 -24.43 -2.83 -4.60
N SER A 249 -23.98 -3.14 -3.38
CA SER A 249 -24.79 -3.74 -2.31
C SER A 249 -25.35 -2.72 -1.31
N GLN A 250 -25.23 -1.42 -1.59
CA GLN A 250 -25.60 -0.34 -0.68
C GLN A 250 -26.82 0.43 -1.20
N SER A 251 -27.56 1.04 -0.28
CA SER A 251 -28.68 1.90 -0.62
C SER A 251 -28.85 3.08 0.34
N LEU A 252 -29.35 4.20 -0.18
CA LEU A 252 -29.69 5.42 0.57
C LEU A 252 -31.15 5.79 0.28
N GLU A 253 -31.89 6.20 1.30
CA GLU A 253 -33.32 6.51 1.17
C GLU A 253 -33.68 7.91 1.65
N PHE A 254 -34.56 8.54 0.89
CA PHE A 254 -35.17 9.83 1.16
C PHE A 254 -36.69 9.67 1.17
N LEU A 255 -37.37 10.40 2.06
CA LEU A 255 -38.82 10.34 2.24
C LEU A 255 -39.43 11.75 2.27
N SER A 256 -40.54 11.93 1.57
CA SER A 256 -41.41 13.11 1.62
C SER A 256 -42.79 12.66 2.08
N ARG A 257 -43.31 13.28 3.16
CA ARG A 257 -44.57 12.88 3.83
C ARG A 257 -44.64 11.37 4.09
N ASP A 258 -45.65 10.69 3.54
CA ASP A 258 -45.95 9.28 3.78
C ASP A 258 -45.20 8.35 2.80
N GLY A 259 -44.59 8.91 1.74
CA GLY A 259 -43.79 8.18 0.77
C GLY A 259 -44.59 7.18 -0.06
N GLU A 260 -45.84 7.50 -0.42
CA GLU A 260 -46.72 6.65 -1.22
C GLU A 260 -46.15 6.31 -2.60
N TYR A 261 -45.37 7.22 -3.19
CA TYR A 261 -44.77 7.05 -4.51
C TYR A 261 -43.30 6.63 -4.41
N MET A 262 -42.98 5.40 -4.81
CA MET A 262 -41.62 4.88 -4.70
C MET A 262 -40.82 5.09 -5.98
N PHE A 263 -39.72 5.81 -5.87
CA PHE A 263 -38.73 6.02 -6.90
C PHE A 263 -37.45 5.27 -6.50
N SER A 264 -36.76 4.67 -7.45
CA SER A 264 -35.42 4.13 -7.21
C SER A 264 -34.46 4.46 -8.33
N VAL A 265 -33.21 4.75 -8.00
CA VAL A 265 -32.14 4.94 -8.98
C VAL A 265 -31.08 3.90 -8.71
N SER A 266 -30.82 3.03 -9.67
CA SER A 266 -29.84 1.96 -9.50
C SER A 266 -28.72 2.07 -10.52
N TYR A 267 -27.48 1.91 -10.07
CA TYR A 267 -26.32 1.87 -10.97
C TYR A 267 -26.17 0.46 -11.55
N GLN A 268 -26.40 0.31 -12.86
CA GLN A 268 -26.33 -0.98 -13.56
C GLN A 268 -25.55 -0.82 -14.87
N GLU A 269 -24.64 -1.76 -15.16
CA GLU A 269 -23.90 -1.81 -16.44
C GLU A 269 -23.15 -0.50 -16.75
N GLY A 270 -22.62 0.17 -15.72
CA GLY A 270 -21.87 1.43 -15.86
C GLY A 270 -22.74 2.69 -15.98
N ASN A 271 -24.08 2.58 -15.87
CA ASN A 271 -24.99 3.72 -16.00
C ASN A 271 -26.06 3.74 -14.89
N PRO A 272 -26.40 4.93 -14.34
CA PRO A 272 -27.54 5.06 -13.43
C PRO A 272 -28.85 4.90 -14.20
N ARG A 273 -29.80 4.14 -13.66
CA ARG A 273 -31.14 3.93 -14.23
C ARG A 273 -32.21 4.33 -13.22
N TYR A 274 -33.09 5.24 -13.63
CA TYR A 274 -34.23 5.70 -12.84
C TYR A 274 -35.45 4.80 -13.06
N HIS A 275 -35.99 4.26 -11.96
CA HIS A 275 -37.15 3.38 -11.93
C HIS A 275 -38.24 4.00 -11.06
N PHE A 276 -39.45 3.99 -11.58
CA PHE A 276 -40.64 4.39 -10.84
C PHE A 276 -41.47 3.15 -10.53
N HIS A 277 -41.63 2.86 -9.24
CA HIS A 277 -42.38 1.72 -8.76
C HIS A 277 -43.66 2.20 -8.11
N VAL A 278 -44.79 1.98 -8.78
CA VAL A 278 -46.09 2.24 -8.18
C VAL A 278 -46.92 0.98 -8.26
N LYS A 279 -47.44 0.55 -7.11
CA LYS A 279 -48.37 -0.59 -7.04
C LYS A 279 -49.74 -0.23 -7.62
N THR A 280 -50.16 1.03 -7.50
CA THR A 280 -51.44 1.57 -7.98
C THR A 280 -51.35 3.09 -8.17
N LEU A 281 -51.04 3.60 -9.37
CA LEU A 281 -51.04 5.05 -9.62
C LEU A 281 -52.45 5.47 -10.07
N PRO A 282 -53.07 6.50 -9.49
CA PRO A 282 -54.29 7.08 -10.03
C PRO A 282 -54.06 7.56 -11.47
N GLY A 283 -54.94 7.19 -12.41
CA GLY A 283 -54.77 7.48 -13.84
C GLY A 283 -54.49 8.95 -14.16
N HIS A 284 -55.17 9.89 -13.49
CA HIS A 284 -54.96 11.32 -13.69
C HIS A 284 -53.54 11.81 -13.31
N LEU A 285 -52.89 11.17 -12.32
CA LEU A 285 -51.51 11.48 -11.94
C LEU A 285 -50.52 10.90 -12.95
N TYR A 286 -50.81 9.73 -13.54
CA TYR A 286 -50.00 9.20 -14.64
C TYR A 286 -50.04 10.13 -15.86
N VAL A 287 -51.23 10.62 -16.20
CA VAL A 287 -51.41 11.58 -17.30
C VAL A 287 -50.66 12.88 -17.02
N ALA A 288 -50.77 13.44 -15.82
CA ALA A 288 -50.02 14.64 -15.43
C ALA A 288 -48.49 14.44 -15.57
N ARG A 289 -48.01 13.24 -15.28
CA ARG A 289 -46.60 12.85 -15.45
C ARG A 289 -46.20 12.69 -16.91
N LEU A 290 -47.07 12.15 -17.78
CA LEU A 290 -46.83 12.12 -19.22
C LEU A 290 -46.74 13.54 -19.79
N CYS A 291 -47.64 14.44 -19.38
CA CYS A 291 -47.62 15.83 -19.85
C CYS A 291 -46.40 16.62 -19.37
N SER A 292 -45.80 16.26 -18.23
CA SER A 292 -44.60 16.94 -17.71
C SER A 292 -43.30 16.43 -18.36
N ARG A 293 -43.31 15.20 -18.89
CA ARG A 293 -42.15 14.57 -19.53
C ARG A 293 -42.11 14.89 -21.02
N LYS A 294 -41.04 15.56 -21.45
CA LYS A 294 -40.72 15.75 -22.88
C LYS A 294 -40.00 14.52 -23.44
N ASP A 295 -40.56 13.33 -23.19
CA ASP A 295 -40.01 12.11 -23.74
C ASP A 295 -40.12 12.14 -25.27
N PRO A 296 -39.06 11.80 -26.02
CA PRO A 296 -39.12 11.80 -27.47
C PRO A 296 -40.17 10.81 -27.96
N LEU A 297 -40.97 11.24 -28.92
CA LEU A 297 -41.98 10.40 -29.56
C LEU A 297 -41.29 9.27 -30.34
N SER A 298 -41.52 8.03 -29.91
CA SER A 298 -41.04 6.80 -30.54
C SER A 298 -42.10 5.71 -30.37
N ALA A 299 -42.07 4.69 -31.23
CA ALA A 299 -42.97 3.55 -31.07
C ALA A 299 -42.78 2.86 -29.70
N ASP A 300 -41.54 2.75 -29.24
CA ASP A 300 -41.22 2.13 -27.96
C ASP A 300 -41.72 2.97 -26.77
N SER A 301 -41.62 4.31 -26.85
CA SER A 301 -42.18 5.18 -25.80
C SER A 301 -43.70 5.11 -25.74
N LEU A 302 -44.41 5.07 -26.88
CA LEU A 302 -45.86 4.89 -26.91
C LEU A 302 -46.31 3.52 -26.36
N PHE A 303 -45.63 2.44 -26.72
CA PHE A 303 -45.95 1.10 -26.20
C PHE A 303 -45.73 1.02 -24.69
N LYS A 304 -44.64 1.64 -24.22
CA LYS A 304 -44.34 1.75 -22.80
C LYS A 304 -45.44 2.53 -22.07
N PHE A 305 -45.85 3.68 -22.59
CA PHE A 305 -46.94 4.45 -22.00
C PHE A 305 -48.26 3.68 -21.95
N HIS A 306 -48.62 2.97 -23.03
CA HIS A 306 -49.78 2.07 -23.05
C HIS A 306 -49.69 1.00 -21.95
N THR A 307 -48.54 0.34 -21.85
CA THR A 307 -48.31 -0.76 -20.90
C THR A 307 -48.37 -0.27 -19.46
N ASP A 308 -47.71 0.86 -19.17
CA ASP A 308 -47.72 1.52 -17.86
C ASP A 308 -49.14 2.00 -17.48
N LEU A 309 -49.92 2.52 -18.44
CA LEU A 309 -51.33 2.91 -18.21
C LEU A 309 -52.16 1.70 -17.77
N GLY A 310 -51.87 0.51 -18.29
CA GLY A 310 -52.54 -0.75 -17.91
C GLY A 310 -52.37 -1.13 -16.44
N PHE A 311 -51.39 -0.57 -15.74
CA PHE A 311 -51.17 -0.76 -14.31
C PHE A 311 -51.78 0.36 -13.44
N CYS A 312 -52.38 1.39 -14.05
CA CYS A 312 -52.99 2.50 -13.32
C CYS A 312 -54.43 2.16 -12.88
N GLN A 313 -54.84 2.68 -11.71
CA GLN A 313 -56.23 2.56 -11.25
C GLN A 313 -57.06 3.77 -11.72
N GLY A 314 -58.30 3.52 -12.15
CA GLY A 314 -59.25 4.54 -12.59
C GLY A 314 -59.74 4.34 -14.02
N ASP A 315 -60.60 5.25 -14.49
CA ASP A 315 -61.16 5.23 -15.85
C ASP A 315 -60.11 5.72 -16.87
N THR A 316 -59.18 4.82 -17.20
CA THR A 316 -58.10 5.07 -18.17
C THR A 316 -58.26 4.26 -19.45
N ALA A 317 -59.34 3.46 -19.56
CA ALA A 317 -59.56 2.55 -20.68
C ALA A 317 -59.54 3.30 -22.02
N VAL A 318 -60.27 4.40 -22.10
CA VAL A 318 -60.34 5.27 -23.28
C VAL A 318 -58.95 5.76 -23.71
N LEU A 319 -58.15 6.26 -22.77
CA LEU A 319 -56.81 6.75 -23.07
C LEU A 319 -55.85 5.60 -23.42
N ARG A 320 -56.02 4.42 -22.82
CA ARG A 320 -55.25 3.22 -23.14
C ARG A 320 -55.51 2.79 -24.58
N ASP A 321 -56.77 2.78 -25.00
CA ASP A 321 -57.16 2.39 -26.35
C ASP A 321 -56.67 3.42 -27.38
N CYS A 322 -56.70 4.71 -27.03
CA CYS A 322 -56.07 5.76 -27.85
C CYS A 322 -54.54 5.60 -27.94
N LEU A 323 -53.84 5.29 -26.84
CA LEU A 323 -52.39 5.06 -26.85
C LEU A 323 -52.01 3.78 -27.61
N TYR A 324 -52.81 2.72 -27.51
CA TYR A 324 -52.62 1.50 -28.28
C TYR A 324 -52.77 1.79 -29.78
N THR A 325 -53.82 2.52 -30.15
CA THR A 325 -54.08 2.92 -31.53
C THR A 325 -52.98 3.82 -32.07
N ALA A 326 -52.51 4.78 -31.25
CA ALA A 326 -51.37 5.62 -31.57
C ALA A 326 -50.12 4.80 -31.80
N TRP A 327 -49.80 3.87 -30.90
CA TRP A 327 -48.64 2.98 -31.04
C TRP A 327 -48.75 2.10 -32.29
N GLU A 328 -49.91 1.48 -32.51
CA GLU A 328 -50.10 0.55 -33.61
C GLU A 328 -49.98 1.27 -34.96
N GLY A 329 -50.56 2.46 -35.10
CA GLY A 329 -50.37 3.29 -36.28
C GLY A 329 -48.93 3.77 -36.41
N PHE A 330 -48.40 4.39 -35.36
CA PHE A 330 -47.10 5.07 -35.38
C PHE A 330 -45.92 4.12 -35.65
N ARG A 331 -45.93 2.90 -35.09
CA ARG A 331 -44.83 1.93 -35.28
C ARG A 331 -44.66 1.48 -36.72
N TRP A 332 -45.71 1.59 -37.54
CA TRP A 332 -45.68 1.20 -38.94
C TRP A 332 -45.28 2.34 -39.87
N GLU A 333 -45.25 3.58 -39.36
CA GLU A 333 -44.84 4.75 -40.13
C GLU A 333 -43.37 4.67 -40.58
N PRO A 334 -43.03 5.27 -41.73
CA PRO A 334 -41.64 5.45 -42.14
C PRO A 334 -40.83 6.24 -41.09
N ARG A 335 -39.52 5.95 -40.97
CA ARG A 335 -38.63 6.66 -40.03
C ARG A 335 -38.66 8.17 -40.22
N CYS A 336 -38.73 8.67 -41.45
CA CYS A 336 -38.82 10.11 -41.72
C CYS A 336 -40.08 10.77 -41.15
N VAL A 337 -41.20 10.04 -41.04
CA VAL A 337 -42.40 10.51 -40.35
C VAL A 337 -42.20 10.42 -38.85
N GLN A 338 -41.67 9.29 -38.35
CA GLN A 338 -41.45 9.10 -36.91
C GLN A 338 -40.46 10.11 -36.31
N GLU A 339 -39.43 10.50 -37.06
CA GLU A 339 -38.38 11.45 -36.65
C GLU A 339 -38.83 12.91 -36.71
N ASN A 340 -40.01 13.21 -37.27
CA ASN A 340 -40.50 14.58 -37.46
C ASN A 340 -42.01 14.71 -37.19
N ALA A 341 -42.56 13.84 -36.35
CA ALA A 341 -43.98 13.78 -36.03
C ALA A 341 -44.36 14.64 -34.82
N ARG A 342 -45.56 15.21 -34.88
CA ARG A 342 -46.29 15.78 -33.77
C ARG A 342 -47.54 14.93 -33.57
N LEU A 343 -47.55 14.09 -32.55
CA LEU A 343 -48.66 13.20 -32.24
C LEU A 343 -49.56 13.84 -31.18
N LEU A 344 -50.83 14.06 -31.53
CA LEU A 344 -51.88 14.56 -30.66
C LEU A 344 -52.87 13.42 -30.34
N ILE A 345 -53.01 13.06 -29.08
CA ILE A 345 -53.99 12.08 -28.63
C ILE A 345 -55.08 12.82 -27.85
N GLN A 346 -56.31 12.82 -28.37
CA GLN A 346 -57.46 13.45 -27.72
C GLN A 346 -58.48 12.37 -27.35
N GLY A 347 -58.67 12.16 -26.04
CA GLY A 347 -59.63 11.19 -25.54
C GLY A 347 -60.00 11.38 -24.06
N GLY A 348 -61.28 11.18 -23.72
CA GLY A 348 -61.75 11.25 -22.33
C GLY A 348 -61.65 12.63 -21.67
N GLY A 349 -61.64 13.73 -22.45
CA GLY A 349 -61.45 15.10 -21.95
C GLY A 349 -59.98 15.47 -21.66
N MET A 350 -59.04 14.63 -22.10
CA MET A 350 -57.59 14.85 -21.97
C MET A 350 -56.94 14.95 -23.35
N GLU A 351 -55.89 15.75 -23.44
CA GLU A 351 -55.06 15.93 -24.64
C GLU A 351 -53.60 15.63 -24.27
N LEU A 352 -53.00 14.65 -24.95
CA LEU A 352 -51.57 14.37 -24.87
C LEU A 352 -50.91 14.80 -26.17
N GLU A 353 -49.79 15.49 -26.04
CA GLU A 353 -48.97 15.92 -27.17
C GLU A 353 -47.57 15.31 -27.04
N PHE A 354 -47.13 14.62 -28.08
CA PHE A 354 -45.79 14.09 -28.20
C PHE A 354 -45.13 14.66 -29.45
N ILE A 355 -43.86 15.04 -29.37
CA ILE A 355 -43.14 15.65 -30.49
C ILE A 355 -41.84 14.88 -30.73
N SER A 356 -41.57 14.60 -32.01
CA SER A 356 -40.29 14.12 -32.53
C SER A 356 -39.77 15.12 -33.57
N GLY A 357 -38.48 15.41 -33.52
CA GLY A 357 -37.84 16.38 -34.42
C GLY A 357 -38.50 17.76 -34.41
N GLN A 358 -38.85 18.26 -35.60
CA GLN A 358 -39.51 19.57 -35.78
C GLN A 358 -41.05 19.50 -35.73
N GLY A 359 -41.64 18.31 -35.62
CA GLY A 359 -43.09 18.14 -35.53
C GLY A 359 -43.88 18.53 -36.79
N GLN A 360 -43.30 18.40 -37.98
CA GLN A 360 -43.94 18.81 -39.24
C GLN A 360 -44.99 17.83 -39.78
N CYS A 361 -44.98 16.57 -39.30
CA CYS A 361 -46.01 15.59 -39.61
C CYS A 361 -47.00 15.51 -38.47
N GLU A 362 -48.19 16.11 -38.62
CA GLU A 362 -49.21 16.03 -37.58
C GLU A 362 -49.93 14.68 -37.68
N ILE A 363 -49.91 13.95 -36.57
CA ILE A 363 -50.60 12.68 -36.40
C ILE A 363 -51.60 12.92 -35.27
N SER A 364 -52.86 12.58 -35.48
CA SER A 364 -53.87 12.70 -34.44
C SER A 364 -54.57 11.38 -34.20
N VAL A 365 -54.79 11.07 -32.92
CA VAL A 365 -55.65 9.97 -32.49
C VAL A 365 -56.84 10.57 -31.78
N LEU A 366 -57.98 10.52 -32.46
CA LEU A 366 -59.23 11.14 -32.03
C LEU A 366 -60.28 10.06 -31.79
N LEU A 367 -61.08 10.19 -30.74
CA LEU A 367 -62.28 9.36 -30.57
C LEU A 367 -63.38 9.85 -31.51
N ALA A 368 -63.71 9.04 -32.52
CA ALA A 368 -64.88 9.24 -33.36
C ALA A 368 -65.83 8.06 -33.17
N ASP A 369 -67.09 8.36 -32.83
CA ASP A 369 -68.12 7.36 -32.53
C ASP A 369 -67.77 6.38 -31.38
N GLY A 370 -66.90 6.81 -30.45
CA GLY A 370 -66.46 6.01 -29.31
C GLY A 370 -65.25 5.12 -29.57
N GLU A 371 -64.73 5.09 -30.79
CA GLU A 371 -63.54 4.32 -31.17
C GLU A 371 -62.37 5.27 -31.51
N PRO A 372 -61.14 4.97 -31.04
CA PRO A 372 -59.96 5.75 -31.40
C PRO A 372 -59.62 5.56 -32.88
N GLN A 373 -59.45 6.66 -33.60
CA GLN A 373 -59.07 6.67 -35.01
C GLN A 373 -57.72 7.37 -35.20
N TYR A 374 -56.81 6.71 -35.91
CA TYR A 374 -55.49 7.24 -36.25
C TYR A 374 -55.54 7.99 -37.58
N HIS A 375 -55.21 9.28 -37.56
CA HIS A 375 -55.23 10.18 -38.71
C HIS A 375 -53.85 10.80 -38.92
N ILE A 376 -53.39 10.84 -40.17
CA ILE A 376 -52.17 11.56 -40.55
C ILE A 376 -52.60 12.75 -41.39
N THR A 377 -52.30 13.95 -40.93
CA THR A 377 -52.56 15.18 -41.68
C THR A 377 -51.23 15.79 -42.08
N LYS A 378 -50.92 15.73 -43.38
CA LYS A 378 -49.73 16.38 -43.92
C LYS A 378 -49.95 17.90 -43.90
N LEU A 379 -49.14 18.62 -43.11
CA LEU A 379 -49.10 20.08 -43.16
C LEU A 379 -48.60 20.49 -44.56
N GLY A 380 -49.41 21.30 -45.25
CA GLY A 380 -49.25 21.62 -46.67
C GLY A 380 -47.84 22.06 -47.07
N GLY A 381 -47.22 21.27 -47.94
CA GLY A 381 -46.03 21.60 -48.70
C GLY A 381 -46.01 20.72 -49.95
N ASP A 382 -45.78 21.34 -51.11
CA ASP A 382 -45.82 20.71 -52.44
C ASP A 382 -44.99 19.41 -52.52
N ARG A 383 -45.41 18.51 -53.41
CA ARG A 383 -44.90 17.13 -53.64
C ARG A 383 -43.41 16.93 -53.29
N PRO A 384 -43.04 15.90 -52.50
CA PRO A 384 -41.65 15.49 -52.40
C PRO A 384 -41.29 14.63 -53.62
N VAL A 385 -40.52 15.23 -54.52
CA VAL A 385 -39.66 14.50 -55.46
C VAL A 385 -38.41 14.13 -54.65
N ILE A 386 -38.02 12.85 -54.66
CA ILE A 386 -36.92 12.21 -53.89
C ILE A 386 -37.33 11.66 -52.53
N TRP A 387 -37.38 10.32 -52.45
CA TRP A 387 -37.43 9.55 -51.20
C TRP A 387 -36.03 8.97 -50.97
N SER A 388 -35.26 9.55 -50.06
CA SER A 388 -33.99 8.98 -49.61
C SER A 388 -34.23 8.21 -48.31
N HIS A 389 -33.91 6.92 -48.31
CA HIS A 389 -33.96 6.09 -47.10
C HIS A 389 -32.53 5.87 -46.59
N SER A 390 -32.06 6.77 -45.73
CA SER A 390 -30.81 6.59 -44.98
C SER A 390 -31.08 5.77 -43.72
N SER A 391 -30.81 4.46 -43.78
CA SER A 391 -30.83 3.58 -42.60
C SER A 391 -29.39 3.32 -42.16
N SER A 392 -29.12 3.39 -40.85
CA SER A 392 -27.86 2.89 -40.26
C SER A 392 -27.86 1.36 -40.11
N GLU A 393 -29.00 0.71 -40.34
CA GLU A 393 -29.14 -0.75 -40.34
C GLU A 393 -28.87 -1.33 -41.73
N LEU A 394 -28.28 -2.52 -41.76
CA LEU A 394 -27.91 -3.25 -42.97
C LEU A 394 -29.06 -3.28 -43.97
N LEU A 395 -28.82 -2.82 -45.20
CA LEU A 395 -29.79 -3.00 -46.29
C LEU A 395 -29.95 -4.51 -46.51
N SER A 396 -31.08 -5.07 -46.08
CA SER A 396 -31.35 -6.49 -46.25
C SER A 396 -32.37 -6.73 -47.36
N VAL A 397 -32.35 -7.93 -47.94
CA VAL A 397 -33.38 -8.39 -48.88
C VAL A 397 -34.78 -8.30 -48.29
N THR A 398 -34.90 -8.52 -46.97
CA THR A 398 -36.17 -8.40 -46.24
C THR A 398 -36.67 -6.96 -46.25
N ASP A 399 -35.78 -5.97 -46.13
CA ASP A 399 -36.15 -4.56 -46.13
C ASP A 399 -36.57 -4.10 -47.52
N LEU A 400 -35.87 -4.52 -48.57
CA LEU A 400 -36.28 -4.27 -49.96
C LEU A 400 -37.64 -4.89 -50.27
N ALA A 401 -37.89 -6.14 -49.82
CA ALA A 401 -39.18 -6.80 -49.99
C ALA A 401 -40.32 -6.11 -49.22
N ARG A 402 -40.03 -5.57 -48.03
CA ARG A 402 -41.01 -4.79 -47.24
C ARG A 402 -41.35 -3.46 -47.90
N VAL A 403 -40.35 -2.76 -48.44
CA VAL A 403 -40.58 -1.50 -49.17
C VAL A 403 -41.40 -1.77 -50.43
N TRP A 404 -41.10 -2.85 -51.15
CA TRP A 404 -41.88 -3.31 -52.30
C TRP A 404 -43.36 -3.57 -51.94
N ASP A 405 -43.64 -4.31 -50.86
CA ASP A 405 -45.00 -4.60 -50.38
C ASP A 405 -45.75 -3.32 -49.96
N ARG A 406 -45.07 -2.38 -49.30
CA ARG A 406 -45.65 -1.09 -48.87
C ARG A 406 -46.03 -0.19 -50.03
N LEU A 407 -45.13 -0.04 -51.01
CA LEU A 407 -45.42 0.72 -52.23
C LEU A 407 -46.59 0.10 -53.00
N GLY A 408 -46.71 -1.23 -52.98
CA GLY A 408 -47.86 -1.96 -53.53
C GLY A 408 -49.16 -1.58 -52.83
N LYS A 409 -49.18 -1.57 -51.48
CA LYS A 409 -50.36 -1.19 -50.68
C LYS A 409 -50.76 0.28 -50.86
N TRP A 410 -49.82 1.17 -51.13
CA TRP A 410 -50.09 2.58 -51.38
C TRP A 410 -50.54 2.88 -52.81
N GLY A 411 -50.60 1.88 -53.70
CA GLY A 411 -50.88 2.09 -55.12
C GLY A 411 -49.79 2.90 -55.84
N ALA A 412 -48.62 3.06 -55.22
CA ALA A 412 -47.46 3.78 -55.75
C ALA A 412 -46.54 2.87 -56.59
N LEU A 413 -46.81 1.57 -56.61
CA LEU A 413 -46.03 0.58 -57.33
C LEU A 413 -46.53 0.38 -58.76
N GLY A 414 -46.04 1.21 -59.69
CA GLY A 414 -46.24 0.98 -61.13
C GLY A 414 -45.54 -0.30 -61.62
N GLU A 415 -45.92 -0.81 -62.79
CA GLU A 415 -45.31 -2.02 -63.39
C GLU A 415 -43.79 -1.89 -63.54
N GLU A 416 -43.32 -0.71 -63.96
CA GLU A 416 -41.90 -0.38 -64.13
C GLU A 416 -41.12 -0.50 -62.82
N LEU A 417 -41.61 0.15 -61.75
CA LEU A 417 -40.98 0.12 -60.44
C LEU A 417 -41.02 -1.28 -59.83
N SER A 418 -42.12 -2.01 -60.02
CA SER A 418 -42.26 -3.41 -59.61
C SER A 418 -41.23 -4.32 -60.28
N GLY A 419 -40.98 -4.11 -61.58
CA GLY A 419 -39.92 -4.79 -62.33
C GLY A 419 -38.54 -4.52 -61.74
N CYS A 420 -38.21 -3.26 -61.49
CA CYS A 420 -36.93 -2.88 -60.91
C CYS A 420 -36.73 -3.46 -59.49
N PHE A 421 -37.76 -3.48 -58.64
CA PHE A 421 -37.67 -4.10 -57.31
C PHE A 421 -37.41 -5.61 -57.36
N ARG A 422 -38.04 -6.33 -58.29
CA ARG A 422 -37.78 -7.78 -58.45
C ARG A 422 -36.32 -8.05 -58.84
N VAL A 423 -35.77 -7.25 -59.73
CA VAL A 423 -34.35 -7.36 -60.12
C VAL A 423 -33.43 -6.97 -58.98
N ALA A 424 -33.70 -5.85 -58.29
CA ALA A 424 -32.94 -5.42 -57.12
C ALA A 424 -32.88 -6.53 -56.05
N ILE A 425 -34.03 -7.09 -55.67
CA ILE A 425 -34.13 -8.14 -54.63
C ILE A 425 -33.41 -9.43 -55.05
N SER A 426 -33.61 -9.89 -56.28
CA SER A 426 -33.07 -11.17 -56.76
C SER A 426 -31.57 -11.15 -57.00
N GLN A 427 -31.00 -10.00 -57.37
CA GLN A 427 -29.56 -9.84 -57.61
C GLN A 427 -28.81 -9.42 -56.34
N PHE A 428 -29.39 -8.55 -55.50
CA PHE A 428 -28.75 -8.09 -54.28
C PHE A 428 -28.48 -9.22 -53.27
N ILE A 429 -29.29 -10.29 -53.26
CA ILE A 429 -29.02 -11.49 -52.44
C ILE A 429 -27.76 -12.26 -52.89
N GLN A 430 -27.34 -12.10 -54.14
CA GLN A 430 -26.17 -12.78 -54.72
C GLN A 430 -24.87 -11.99 -54.49
N GLU A 431 -24.96 -10.73 -54.05
CA GLU A 431 -23.78 -9.90 -53.79
C GLU A 431 -23.01 -10.38 -52.55
N PRO A 432 -21.67 -10.25 -52.50
CA PRO A 432 -20.89 -10.55 -51.30
C PRO A 432 -21.34 -9.70 -50.10
N ARG A 433 -21.23 -10.23 -48.86
CA ARG A 433 -21.64 -9.50 -47.65
C ARG A 433 -20.99 -8.13 -47.50
N CYS A 434 -19.72 -7.98 -47.87
CA CYS A 434 -19.02 -6.69 -47.81
C CYS A 434 -19.64 -5.63 -48.74
N VAL A 435 -20.20 -6.05 -49.88
CA VAL A 435 -20.95 -5.17 -50.79
C VAL A 435 -22.31 -4.85 -50.17
N GLN A 436 -23.05 -5.84 -49.69
CA GLN A 436 -24.36 -5.63 -49.06
C GLN A 436 -24.29 -4.69 -47.85
N GLU A 437 -23.28 -4.85 -46.99
CA GLU A 437 -23.11 -4.08 -45.76
C GLU A 437 -22.70 -2.62 -46.02
N ASN A 438 -22.17 -2.30 -47.21
CA ASN A 438 -21.66 -0.98 -47.59
C ASN A 438 -22.25 -0.47 -48.92
N ALA A 439 -23.43 -0.96 -49.30
CA ALA A 439 -24.07 -0.66 -50.58
C ALA A 439 -24.80 0.69 -50.57
N ARG A 440 -24.71 1.42 -51.69
CA ARG A 440 -25.61 2.48 -52.10
C ARG A 440 -26.43 1.95 -53.28
N LEU A 441 -27.62 1.44 -53.00
CA LEU A 441 -28.54 0.89 -54.01
C LEU A 441 -29.47 1.99 -54.54
N LEU A 442 -29.33 2.31 -55.83
CA LEU A 442 -30.16 3.25 -56.58
C LEU A 442 -31.10 2.46 -57.50
N ILE A 443 -32.41 2.69 -57.40
CA ILE A 443 -33.42 2.11 -58.28
C ILE A 443 -34.03 3.24 -59.11
N GLN A 444 -33.81 3.23 -60.42
CA GLN A 444 -34.32 4.22 -61.37
C GLN A 444 -35.39 3.60 -62.29
N TRP A 445 -36.55 4.26 -62.38
CA TRP A 445 -37.65 3.87 -63.28
C TRP A 445 -38.31 5.13 -63.86
N GLY A 446 -38.32 5.28 -65.18
CA GLY A 446 -38.86 6.48 -65.83
C GLY A 446 -38.22 7.78 -65.29
N GLU A 447 -39.03 8.68 -64.74
CA GLU A 447 -38.59 9.92 -64.07
C GLU A 447 -38.39 9.76 -62.54
N GLY A 448 -38.60 8.56 -62.00
CA GLY A 448 -38.49 8.25 -60.58
C GLY A 448 -37.16 7.63 -60.18
N GLU A 449 -36.70 7.95 -58.97
CA GLU A 449 -35.50 7.38 -58.34
C GLU A 449 -35.78 7.05 -56.86
N LEU A 450 -35.26 5.90 -56.41
CA LEU A 450 -35.23 5.48 -55.01
C LEU A 450 -33.79 5.17 -54.63
N GLU A 451 -33.38 5.67 -53.47
CA GLU A 451 -32.04 5.46 -52.94
C GLU A 451 -32.10 4.75 -51.58
N PHE A 452 -31.32 3.68 -51.47
CA PHE A 452 -31.08 2.93 -50.25
C PHE A 452 -29.59 2.94 -49.93
N ILE A 453 -29.24 3.28 -48.69
CA ILE A 453 -27.84 3.32 -48.25
C ILE A 453 -27.67 2.35 -47.07
N SER A 454 -26.68 1.47 -47.19
CA SER A 454 -26.15 0.60 -46.13
C SER A 454 -24.71 1.01 -45.82
N GLY A 455 -24.36 1.07 -44.53
CA GLY A 455 -23.01 1.41 -44.10
C GLY A 455 -22.59 2.82 -44.58
N GLN A 456 -21.44 2.91 -45.25
CA GLN A 456 -20.92 4.17 -45.83
C GLN A 456 -21.30 4.37 -47.31
N GLY A 457 -22.00 3.41 -47.93
CA GLY A 457 -22.44 3.52 -49.33
C GLY A 457 -21.29 3.54 -50.36
N GLN A 458 -20.16 2.89 -50.07
CA GLN A 458 -18.99 2.89 -50.96
C GLN A 458 -19.12 1.96 -52.17
N CYS A 459 -20.10 1.04 -52.15
CA CYS A 459 -20.40 0.17 -53.27
C CYS A 459 -21.69 0.65 -53.93
N GLU A 460 -21.62 1.28 -55.11
CA GLU A 460 -22.82 1.74 -55.79
C GLU A 460 -23.45 0.59 -56.57
N ILE A 461 -24.73 0.35 -56.33
CA ILE A 461 -25.52 -0.65 -57.03
C ILE A 461 -26.64 0.12 -57.74
N LEU A 462 -26.68 0.08 -59.05
CA LEU A 462 -27.67 0.77 -59.86
C LEU A 462 -28.60 -0.24 -60.52
N VAL A 463 -29.90 -0.10 -60.26
CA VAL A 463 -30.97 -0.85 -60.91
C VAL A 463 -31.75 0.12 -61.80
N LEU A 464 -31.49 0.09 -63.09
CA LEU A 464 -32.05 1.04 -64.05
C LEU A 464 -32.98 0.34 -65.04
N LEU A 465 -34.12 0.95 -65.33
CA LEU A 465 -35.01 0.50 -66.41
C LEU A 465 -34.48 1.02 -67.76
N ALA A 466 -33.86 0.16 -68.58
CA ALA A 466 -33.45 0.51 -69.93
C ALA A 466 -34.22 -0.33 -70.96
N ASN A 467 -34.77 0.34 -71.98
CA ASN A 467 -35.56 -0.31 -73.04
C ASN A 467 -36.76 -1.13 -72.53
N GLY A 468 -37.36 -0.70 -71.42
CA GLY A 468 -38.50 -1.40 -70.79
C GLY A 468 -38.11 -2.60 -69.92
N GLU A 469 -36.81 -2.90 -69.77
CA GLU A 469 -36.31 -4.01 -68.95
C GLU A 469 -35.40 -3.49 -67.82
N PRO A 470 -35.54 -4.02 -66.59
CA PRO A 470 -34.69 -3.63 -65.45
C PRO A 470 -33.30 -4.29 -65.54
N HIS A 471 -32.25 -3.48 -65.45
CA HIS A 471 -30.84 -3.89 -65.48
C HIS A 471 -30.16 -3.61 -64.13
N TYR A 472 -29.38 -4.58 -63.64
CA TYR A 472 -28.64 -4.48 -62.39
C TYR A 472 -27.14 -4.28 -62.65
N HIS A 473 -26.55 -3.24 -62.08
CA HIS A 473 -25.14 -2.89 -62.25
C HIS A 473 -24.48 -2.60 -60.90
N THR A 474 -23.40 -3.31 -60.59
CA THR A 474 -22.59 -3.05 -59.39
C THR A 474 -21.30 -2.35 -59.81
N THR A 475 -21.07 -1.16 -59.29
CA THR A 475 -19.86 -0.36 -59.54
C THR A 475 -19.16 -0.06 -58.23
N GLU A 476 -17.93 -0.56 -58.07
CA GLU A 476 -17.07 -0.12 -56.97
C GLU A 476 -16.59 1.30 -57.24
N LEU A 477 -17.01 2.24 -56.39
CA LEU A 477 -16.56 3.63 -56.43
C LEU A 477 -15.09 3.69 -56.01
N GLY A 478 -14.18 3.61 -56.99
CA GLY A 478 -12.76 3.94 -56.81
C GLY A 478 -11.78 2.81 -57.16
N ARG A 479 -11.60 2.53 -58.45
CA ARG A 479 -10.67 1.48 -58.94
C ARG A 479 -9.16 1.78 -58.83
N ASP A 480 -8.75 2.89 -58.19
CA ASP A 480 -7.33 3.28 -58.10
C ASP A 480 -6.77 3.39 -56.68
N ARG A 481 -7.41 2.80 -55.67
CA ARG A 481 -6.77 2.61 -54.35
C ARG A 481 -6.87 1.16 -53.90
N PRO A 482 -5.73 0.45 -53.72
CA PRO A 482 -5.72 -0.78 -52.91
C PRO A 482 -6.37 -0.41 -51.57
N MET A 483 -7.22 -1.28 -51.01
CA MET A 483 -7.86 -1.09 -49.70
C MET A 483 -6.87 -0.51 -48.70
N THR A 484 -6.89 0.81 -48.52
CA THR A 484 -6.09 1.50 -47.52
C THR A 484 -6.82 1.30 -46.21
N TRP A 485 -6.52 0.20 -45.52
CA TRP A 485 -6.91 -0.07 -44.13
C TRP A 485 -6.42 1.02 -43.17
N SER A 486 -5.52 1.90 -43.63
CA SER A 486 -4.82 2.94 -42.90
C SER A 486 -5.69 4.09 -42.33
N HIS A 487 -7.02 4.02 -42.41
CA HIS A 487 -7.92 5.01 -41.80
C HIS A 487 -9.09 4.42 -41.01
N ALA A 488 -9.12 3.09 -40.79
CA ALA A 488 -10.07 2.52 -39.84
C ALA A 488 -9.66 2.93 -38.41
N SER A 489 -10.65 3.26 -37.58
CA SER A 489 -10.45 3.54 -36.16
C SER A 489 -9.58 2.45 -35.52
N PRO A 490 -8.63 2.82 -34.63
CA PRO A 490 -7.75 1.84 -33.99
C PRO A 490 -8.54 0.72 -33.33
N GLU A 491 -8.09 -0.53 -33.52
CA GLU A 491 -8.71 -1.69 -32.87
C GLU A 491 -8.32 -1.70 -31.37
N PRO A 492 -9.16 -2.23 -30.47
CA PRO A 492 -8.79 -2.39 -29.06
C PRO A 492 -7.58 -3.31 -28.94
N LEU A 493 -6.62 -2.93 -28.09
CA LEU A 493 -5.40 -3.70 -27.85
C LEU A 493 -5.53 -4.60 -26.63
N SER A 494 -5.71 -5.89 -26.88
CA SER A 494 -5.48 -6.96 -25.92
C SER A 494 -4.92 -8.19 -26.64
N VAL A 495 -4.34 -9.14 -25.90
CA VAL A 495 -3.87 -10.41 -26.49
C VAL A 495 -5.01 -11.16 -27.20
N ALA A 496 -6.22 -11.09 -26.64
CA ALA A 496 -7.41 -11.70 -27.25
C ALA A 496 -7.86 -10.95 -28.50
N ASP A 497 -7.79 -9.62 -28.52
CA ASP A 497 -8.14 -8.82 -29.70
C ASP A 497 -7.14 -9.04 -30.84
N LEU A 498 -5.84 -9.11 -30.55
CA LEU A 498 -4.81 -9.44 -31.53
C LEU A 498 -5.05 -10.82 -32.17
N ALA A 499 -5.32 -11.85 -31.36
CA ALA A 499 -5.64 -13.19 -31.85
C ALA A 499 -6.95 -13.20 -32.68
N ARG A 500 -8.00 -12.50 -32.22
CA ARG A 500 -9.27 -12.40 -32.94
C ARG A 500 -9.11 -11.72 -34.30
N VAL A 501 -8.32 -10.65 -34.38
CA VAL A 501 -8.05 -9.96 -35.65
C VAL A 501 -7.22 -10.85 -36.57
N GLN A 502 -6.21 -11.55 -36.05
CA GLN A 502 -5.45 -12.55 -36.82
C GLN A 502 -6.37 -13.63 -37.42
N ASP A 503 -7.27 -14.20 -36.62
CA ASP A 503 -8.22 -15.23 -37.06
C ASP A 503 -9.18 -14.71 -38.13
N ARG A 504 -9.71 -13.48 -37.96
CA ARG A 504 -10.57 -12.82 -38.96
C ARG A 504 -9.84 -12.62 -40.29
N LEU A 505 -8.63 -12.10 -40.26
CA LEU A 505 -7.81 -11.90 -41.45
C LEU A 505 -7.44 -13.22 -42.13
N GLY A 506 -7.21 -14.27 -41.34
CA GLY A 506 -7.01 -15.64 -41.84
C GLY A 506 -8.25 -16.17 -42.56
N HIS A 507 -9.43 -15.98 -41.97
CA HIS A 507 -10.71 -16.40 -42.56
C HIS A 507 -11.01 -15.70 -43.89
N TRP A 508 -10.64 -14.42 -44.04
CA TRP A 508 -10.81 -13.67 -45.28
C TRP A 508 -9.72 -13.95 -46.35
N GLY A 509 -8.72 -14.77 -46.05
CA GLY A 509 -7.62 -15.05 -46.97
C GLY A 509 -6.65 -13.88 -47.19
N VAL A 510 -6.68 -12.87 -46.31
CA VAL A 510 -5.84 -11.66 -46.39
C VAL A 510 -4.54 -11.80 -45.57
N LEU A 511 -4.49 -12.79 -44.66
CA LEU A 511 -3.34 -13.04 -43.79
C LEU A 511 -2.17 -13.71 -44.54
N GLY A 512 -1.36 -12.91 -45.22
CA GLY A 512 -0.10 -13.37 -45.82
C GLY A 512 0.94 -13.84 -44.79
N LYS A 513 1.92 -14.64 -45.22
CA LYS A 513 2.97 -15.23 -44.34
C LYS A 513 3.68 -14.18 -43.48
N GLY A 514 4.06 -13.04 -44.05
CA GLY A 514 4.74 -11.96 -43.33
C GLY A 514 3.87 -11.34 -42.23
N LEU A 515 2.60 -11.04 -42.55
CA LEU A 515 1.66 -10.48 -41.58
C LEU A 515 1.33 -11.50 -40.47
N SER A 516 1.17 -12.77 -40.82
CA SER A 516 0.98 -13.85 -39.84
C SER A 516 2.16 -13.97 -38.87
N SER A 517 3.40 -13.82 -39.36
CA SER A 517 4.60 -13.82 -38.50
C SER A 517 4.62 -12.61 -37.56
N CYS A 518 4.27 -11.41 -38.05
CA CYS A 518 4.20 -10.22 -37.20
C CYS A 518 3.11 -10.35 -36.12
N PHE A 519 1.94 -10.90 -36.43
CA PHE A 519 0.91 -11.18 -35.41
C PHE A 519 1.40 -12.19 -34.37
N GLY A 520 2.09 -13.25 -34.80
CA GLY A 520 2.68 -14.23 -33.90
C GLY A 520 3.67 -13.59 -32.92
N GLU A 521 4.55 -12.72 -33.41
CA GLU A 521 5.51 -11.99 -32.57
C GLU A 521 4.81 -10.98 -31.65
N ALA A 522 3.85 -10.21 -32.17
CA ALA A 522 3.07 -9.27 -31.38
C ALA A 522 2.33 -9.96 -30.23
N ILE A 523 1.60 -11.05 -30.49
CA ILE A 523 0.88 -11.82 -29.47
C ILE A 523 1.85 -12.43 -28.46
N SER A 524 2.98 -12.96 -28.93
CA SER A 524 3.99 -13.62 -28.09
C SER A 524 4.69 -12.65 -27.16
N GLN A 525 5.06 -11.46 -27.62
CA GLN A 525 5.78 -10.46 -26.80
C GLN A 525 4.82 -9.63 -25.96
N PHE A 526 3.70 -9.18 -26.53
CA PHE A 526 2.76 -8.28 -25.85
C PHE A 526 2.16 -8.90 -24.57
N ARG A 527 1.91 -10.23 -24.57
CA ARG A 527 1.44 -10.96 -23.36
C ARG A 527 2.41 -10.88 -22.17
N TRP A 528 3.69 -10.60 -22.42
CA TRP A 528 4.74 -10.50 -21.41
C TRP A 528 5.05 -9.05 -21.01
N GLU A 529 4.44 -8.07 -21.68
CA GLU A 529 4.56 -6.68 -21.26
C GLU A 529 3.88 -6.46 -19.90
N PRO A 530 4.38 -5.55 -19.05
CA PRO A 530 3.70 -5.20 -17.82
C PRO A 530 2.27 -4.70 -18.09
N ARG A 531 1.35 -4.95 -17.16
CA ARG A 531 -0.04 -4.47 -17.29
C ARG A 531 -0.14 -2.97 -17.56
N CYS A 532 0.71 -2.14 -16.96
CA CYS A 532 0.69 -0.70 -17.20
C CYS A 532 1.03 -0.32 -18.65
N VAL A 533 1.85 -1.13 -19.34
CA VAL A 533 2.10 -0.99 -20.78
C VAL A 533 0.90 -1.53 -21.53
N GLN A 534 0.43 -2.75 -21.22
CA GLN A 534 -0.70 -3.35 -21.93
C GLN A 534 -1.98 -2.51 -21.86
N GLU A 535 -2.23 -1.83 -20.74
CA GLU A 535 -3.42 -1.00 -20.48
C GLU A 535 -3.30 0.43 -21.06
N ASN A 536 -2.15 0.82 -21.60
CA ASN A 536 -1.90 2.17 -22.11
C ASN A 536 -0.97 2.19 -23.34
N ALA A 537 -0.99 1.12 -24.13
CA ALA A 537 -0.13 0.94 -25.30
C ALA A 537 -0.84 1.28 -26.60
N ARG A 538 -0.05 1.75 -27.56
CA ARG A 538 -0.37 1.91 -28.97
C ARG A 538 0.55 0.94 -29.72
N LEU A 539 0.01 -0.16 -30.23
CA LEU A 539 0.77 -1.19 -30.94
C LEU A 539 0.53 -1.07 -32.44
N LEU A 540 1.61 -0.91 -33.21
CA LEU A 540 1.63 -0.77 -34.67
C LEU A 540 2.21 -2.04 -35.29
N ILE A 541 1.41 -2.79 -36.05
CA ILE A 541 1.91 -3.92 -36.84
C ILE A 541 2.14 -3.44 -38.27
N GLN A 542 3.39 -3.35 -38.68
CA GLN A 542 3.81 -2.91 -40.01
C GLN A 542 4.28 -4.11 -40.84
N TRP A 543 3.72 -4.23 -42.05
CA TRP A 543 4.17 -5.18 -43.07
C TRP A 543 4.30 -4.47 -44.41
N GLY A 544 5.02 -5.06 -45.37
CA GLY A 544 5.30 -4.41 -46.66
C GLY A 544 4.07 -4.02 -47.52
N GLY A 545 2.84 -4.34 -47.06
CA GLY A 545 1.58 -3.96 -47.71
C GLY A 545 0.66 -3.08 -46.87
N GLY A 546 1.04 -2.66 -45.66
CA GLY A 546 0.19 -1.83 -44.81
C GLY A 546 0.60 -1.76 -43.34
N GLU A 547 -0.23 -1.10 -42.55
CA GLU A 547 -0.09 -0.96 -41.10
C GLU A 547 -1.43 -1.22 -40.43
N LEU A 548 -1.40 -1.89 -39.27
CA LEU A 548 -2.55 -2.07 -38.38
C LEU A 548 -2.22 -1.45 -37.03
N GLU A 549 -3.13 -0.61 -36.55
CA GLU A 549 -2.99 0.08 -35.28
C GLU A 549 -3.96 -0.48 -34.25
N PHE A 550 -3.41 -0.78 -33.08
CA PHE A 550 -4.16 -1.23 -31.90
C PHE A 550 -3.91 -0.27 -30.74
N ILE A 551 -4.94 0.12 -30.01
CA ILE A 551 -4.81 1.02 -28.86
C ILE A 551 -5.48 0.42 -27.62
N SER A 552 -4.78 0.54 -26.49
CA SER A 552 -5.31 0.33 -25.14
C SER A 552 -5.12 1.61 -24.34
N GLY A 553 -6.13 1.98 -23.54
CA GLY A 553 -6.10 3.21 -22.74
C GLY A 553 -5.88 4.47 -23.57
N GLN A 554 -4.85 5.25 -23.23
CA GLN A 554 -4.49 6.50 -23.92
C GLN A 554 -3.40 6.30 -24.99
N GLY A 555 -2.88 5.08 -25.18
CA GLY A 555 -1.88 4.79 -26.20
C GLY A 555 -0.53 5.49 -26.01
N GLN A 556 -0.12 5.78 -24.78
CA GLN A 556 1.12 6.53 -24.50
C GLN A 556 2.39 5.69 -24.68
N CYS A 557 2.30 4.36 -24.61
CA CYS A 557 3.43 3.47 -24.89
C CYS A 557 3.35 2.99 -26.34
N GLU A 558 4.20 3.52 -27.22
CA GLU A 558 4.23 3.08 -28.61
C GLU A 558 5.07 1.80 -28.74
N ILE A 559 4.46 0.78 -29.34
CA ILE A 559 5.04 -0.52 -29.63
C ILE A 559 4.93 -0.70 -31.13
N SER A 560 5.99 -1.14 -31.80
CA SER A 560 5.97 -1.43 -33.23
C SER A 560 6.47 -2.85 -33.49
N VAL A 561 5.75 -3.58 -34.33
CA VAL A 561 6.12 -4.90 -34.83
C VAL A 561 6.30 -4.78 -36.33
N LEU A 562 7.54 -4.77 -36.78
CA LEU A 562 7.91 -4.51 -38.17
C LEU A 562 8.62 -5.72 -38.78
N LEU A 563 8.28 -6.06 -40.02
CA LEU A 563 8.94 -7.13 -40.76
C LEU A 563 10.22 -6.60 -41.41
N ALA A 564 11.38 -6.88 -40.82
CA ALA A 564 12.69 -6.49 -41.35
C ALA A 564 13.48 -7.74 -41.77
N ASP A 565 14.01 -7.73 -42.99
CA ASP A 565 14.74 -8.86 -43.58
C ASP A 565 13.97 -10.20 -43.59
N GLY A 566 12.63 -10.12 -43.65
CA GLY A 566 11.75 -11.29 -43.64
C GLY A 566 11.41 -11.85 -42.26
N GLU A 567 11.95 -11.27 -41.18
CA GLU A 567 11.69 -11.67 -39.80
C GLU A 567 10.98 -10.55 -39.03
N PRO A 568 9.98 -10.86 -38.19
CA PRO A 568 9.29 -9.86 -37.38
C PRO A 568 10.21 -9.36 -36.26
N GLN A 569 10.28 -8.04 -36.09
CA GLN A 569 11.00 -7.39 -35.01
C GLN A 569 10.05 -6.58 -34.14
N TYR A 570 10.08 -6.83 -32.84
CA TYR A 570 9.27 -6.15 -31.85
C TYR A 570 10.09 -5.05 -31.16
N HIS A 571 9.63 -3.80 -31.29
CA HIS A 571 10.29 -2.61 -30.76
C HIS A 571 9.35 -1.83 -29.87
N ILE A 572 9.86 -1.26 -28.79
CA ILE A 572 9.10 -0.35 -27.91
C ILE A 572 9.75 1.02 -28.03
N THR A 573 9.02 1.97 -28.61
CA THR A 573 9.50 3.33 -28.78
C THR A 573 8.90 4.20 -27.68
N LYS A 574 9.75 4.75 -26.83
CA LYS A 574 9.33 5.58 -25.70
C LYS A 574 8.80 6.93 -26.21
N VAL A 575 7.49 7.17 -26.12
CA VAL A 575 6.89 8.45 -26.52
C VAL A 575 6.69 9.36 -25.30
N GLY A 576 7.39 10.49 -25.29
CA GLY A 576 6.91 11.78 -24.79
C GLY A 576 6.76 12.00 -23.28
N GLY A 577 7.84 12.45 -22.63
CA GLY A 577 7.77 13.38 -21.49
C GLY A 577 8.49 12.92 -20.22
N ASP A 578 9.16 13.87 -19.56
CA ASP A 578 9.86 13.78 -18.26
C ASP A 578 9.00 13.32 -17.07
N ARG A 579 7.84 12.70 -17.30
CA ARG A 579 7.08 12.08 -16.23
C ARG A 579 7.68 10.71 -15.97
N PRO A 580 8.31 10.49 -14.80
CA PRO A 580 8.74 9.15 -14.42
C PRO A 580 7.49 8.26 -14.47
N VAL A 581 7.54 7.20 -15.28
CA VAL A 581 6.52 6.15 -15.27
C VAL A 581 6.41 5.71 -13.82
N THR A 582 5.36 6.13 -13.14
CA THR A 582 5.05 5.65 -11.80
C THR A 582 4.61 4.22 -12.00
N TRP A 583 5.53 3.29 -11.77
CA TRP A 583 5.26 1.86 -11.63
C TRP A 583 4.40 1.64 -10.38
N SER A 584 3.14 2.06 -10.44
CA SER A 584 2.14 1.80 -9.42
C SER A 584 1.34 0.59 -9.87
N HIS A 585 1.88 -0.62 -9.64
CA HIS A 585 1.10 -1.82 -9.87
C HIS A 585 0.14 -2.06 -8.70
N ALA A 586 -1.10 -2.39 -9.04
CA ALA A 586 -2.05 -3.03 -8.13
C ALA A 586 -1.68 -4.49 -7.81
N SER A 587 -0.66 -5.07 -8.46
CA SER A 587 -0.20 -6.46 -8.28
C SER A 587 1.33 -6.57 -8.29
N PRO A 588 1.96 -7.14 -7.26
CA PRO A 588 3.43 -7.29 -7.20
C PRO A 588 3.97 -8.30 -8.22
N GLU A 589 5.19 -8.09 -8.70
CA GLU A 589 5.91 -9.00 -9.61
C GLU A 589 6.32 -10.28 -8.88
N PRO A 590 6.44 -11.44 -9.55
CA PRO A 590 6.97 -12.65 -8.92
C PRO A 590 8.41 -12.43 -8.43
N LEU A 591 8.72 -12.96 -7.25
CA LEU A 591 10.05 -12.84 -6.64
C LEU A 591 10.86 -14.14 -6.78
N SER A 592 11.81 -14.12 -7.70
CA SER A 592 12.95 -15.04 -7.74
C SER A 592 14.20 -14.29 -8.20
N VAL A 593 15.39 -14.87 -8.02
CA VAL A 593 16.63 -14.27 -8.53
C VAL A 593 16.56 -14.06 -10.05
N ALA A 594 15.97 -15.02 -10.78
CA ALA A 594 15.76 -14.91 -12.22
C ALA A 594 14.79 -13.79 -12.58
N ASP A 595 13.71 -13.60 -11.80
CA ASP A 595 12.77 -12.49 -12.00
C ASP A 595 13.44 -11.13 -11.73
N LEU A 596 14.27 -11.02 -10.69
CA LEU A 596 15.00 -9.79 -10.40
C LEU A 596 16.00 -9.43 -11.52
N VAL A 597 16.74 -10.41 -12.03
CA VAL A 597 17.64 -10.22 -13.18
C VAL A 597 16.84 -9.82 -14.42
N ARG A 598 15.75 -10.53 -14.72
CA ARG A 598 14.88 -10.22 -15.87
C ARG A 598 14.33 -8.81 -15.80
N VAL A 599 13.80 -8.38 -14.65
CA VAL A 599 13.25 -7.03 -14.49
C VAL A 599 14.35 -5.97 -14.57
N ARG A 600 15.52 -6.20 -13.96
CA ARG A 600 16.68 -5.31 -14.08
C ARG A 600 17.11 -5.14 -15.54
N ASP A 601 17.27 -6.24 -16.27
CA ASP A 601 17.75 -6.22 -17.65
C ASP A 601 16.71 -5.57 -18.58
N ARG A 602 15.40 -5.82 -18.35
CA ARG A 602 14.29 -5.13 -19.03
C ARG A 602 14.32 -3.62 -18.79
N LEU A 603 14.48 -3.19 -17.54
CA LEU A 603 14.61 -1.76 -17.19
C LEU A 603 15.87 -1.12 -17.80
N GLY A 604 16.96 -1.88 -17.89
CA GLY A 604 18.19 -1.48 -18.57
C GLY A 604 17.95 -1.26 -20.06
N HIS A 605 17.26 -2.18 -20.72
CA HIS A 605 16.89 -2.06 -22.13
C HIS A 605 16.02 -0.83 -22.41
N TRP A 606 15.12 -0.46 -21.49
CA TRP A 606 14.28 0.73 -21.58
C TRP A 606 14.98 2.06 -21.22
N GLY A 607 16.28 2.03 -20.93
CA GLY A 607 17.04 3.20 -20.47
C GLY A 607 16.48 3.80 -19.18
N SER A 608 15.75 3.01 -18.38
CA SER A 608 15.08 3.45 -17.15
C SER A 608 15.79 2.96 -15.88
N LEU A 609 16.87 2.18 -16.05
CA LEU A 609 17.73 1.70 -14.98
C LEU A 609 18.81 2.75 -14.64
N GLY A 610 18.43 3.78 -13.87
CA GLY A 610 19.40 4.75 -13.33
C GLY A 610 20.41 4.09 -12.38
N GLU A 611 21.53 4.76 -12.10
CA GLU A 611 22.62 4.25 -11.26
C GLU A 611 22.15 3.79 -9.87
N GLU A 612 21.26 4.55 -9.24
CA GLU A 612 20.69 4.21 -7.93
C GLU A 612 19.89 2.90 -7.98
N LEU A 613 19.00 2.77 -8.97
CA LEU A 613 18.16 1.58 -9.13
C LEU A 613 18.99 0.36 -9.53
N SER A 614 19.97 0.54 -10.43
CA SER A 614 20.93 -0.49 -10.81
C SER A 614 21.68 -1.03 -9.59
N SER A 615 22.18 -0.13 -8.74
CA SER A 615 22.87 -0.48 -7.49
C SER A 615 21.95 -1.22 -6.52
N CYS A 616 20.70 -0.78 -6.37
CA CYS A 616 19.71 -1.48 -5.57
C CYS A 616 19.39 -2.88 -6.10
N PHE A 617 19.26 -3.08 -7.41
CA PHE A 617 19.09 -4.42 -7.98
C PHE A 617 20.31 -5.30 -7.74
N GLY A 618 21.52 -4.75 -7.90
CA GLY A 618 22.77 -5.46 -7.59
C GLY A 618 22.81 -5.98 -6.16
N GLU A 619 22.47 -5.12 -5.19
CA GLU A 619 22.41 -5.48 -3.78
C GLU A 619 21.26 -6.45 -3.47
N ALA A 620 20.08 -6.23 -4.05
CA ALA A 620 18.93 -7.12 -3.89
C ALA A 620 19.28 -8.54 -4.36
N ILE A 621 19.88 -8.67 -5.54
CA ILE A 621 20.26 -9.97 -6.12
C ILE A 621 21.37 -10.63 -5.28
N SER A 622 22.41 -9.88 -4.92
CA SER A 622 23.58 -10.43 -4.19
C SER A 622 23.23 -10.90 -2.78
N GLN A 623 22.30 -10.22 -2.11
CA GLN A 623 21.87 -10.58 -0.76
C GLN A 623 20.75 -11.63 -0.77
N PHE A 624 19.78 -11.52 -1.68
CA PHE A 624 18.63 -12.42 -1.72
C PHE A 624 19.03 -13.86 -2.07
N ILE A 625 20.03 -14.06 -2.94
CA ILE A 625 20.56 -15.40 -3.25
C ILE A 625 21.17 -16.10 -2.03
N GLN A 626 21.62 -15.35 -1.03
CA GLN A 626 22.22 -15.85 0.19
C GLN A 626 21.17 -16.13 1.29
N GLU A 627 19.92 -15.71 1.09
CA GLU A 627 18.85 -15.99 2.04
C GLU A 627 18.44 -17.46 1.98
N PRO A 628 18.04 -18.09 3.11
CA PRO A 628 17.59 -19.47 3.10
C PRO A 628 16.31 -19.65 2.26
N ARG A 629 16.09 -20.84 1.69
CA ARG A 629 14.92 -21.12 0.81
C ARG A 629 13.58 -20.75 1.44
N CYS A 630 13.39 -21.04 2.73
CA CYS A 630 12.15 -20.68 3.43
C CYS A 630 11.88 -19.18 3.49
N VAL A 631 12.92 -18.34 3.45
CA VAL A 631 12.80 -16.89 3.32
C VAL A 631 12.50 -16.52 1.86
N GLN A 632 13.27 -17.06 0.91
CA GLN A 632 13.09 -16.76 -0.52
C GLN A 632 11.67 -17.09 -1.01
N GLU A 633 11.15 -18.25 -0.62
CA GLU A 633 9.84 -18.77 -1.05
C GLU A 633 8.64 -17.99 -0.45
N ASN A 634 8.85 -17.19 0.60
CA ASN A 634 7.78 -16.45 1.29
C ASN A 634 8.11 -14.97 1.52
N ALA A 635 8.94 -14.38 0.65
CA ALA A 635 9.41 -13.01 0.76
C ALA A 635 8.54 -12.00 0.00
N ARG A 636 8.50 -10.78 0.53
CA ARG A 636 7.98 -9.58 -0.10
C ARG A 636 9.12 -8.57 -0.17
N LEU A 637 9.74 -8.44 -1.34
CA LEU A 637 10.88 -7.58 -1.56
C LEU A 637 10.44 -6.24 -2.12
N LEU A 638 10.87 -5.16 -1.47
CA LEU A 638 10.61 -3.78 -1.84
C LEU A 638 11.93 -3.09 -2.19
N ILE A 639 12.09 -2.68 -3.44
CA ILE A 639 13.24 -1.88 -3.89
C ILE A 639 12.81 -0.42 -3.97
N GLN A 640 13.44 0.44 -3.18
CA GLN A 640 13.15 1.89 -3.11
C GLN A 640 14.36 2.70 -3.58
N TRP A 641 14.15 3.59 -4.54
CA TRP A 641 15.16 4.52 -5.07
C TRP A 641 14.51 5.89 -5.31
N GLY A 642 15.10 6.97 -4.80
CA GLY A 642 14.47 8.31 -4.84
C GLY A 642 13.00 8.31 -4.39
N ARG A 643 12.08 8.60 -5.33
CA ARG A 643 10.61 8.56 -5.13
C ARG A 643 9.95 7.28 -5.66
N GLY A 644 10.69 6.39 -6.29
CA GLY A 644 10.19 5.15 -6.89
C GLY A 644 10.23 3.97 -5.91
N ILE A 645 9.28 3.04 -6.08
CA ILE A 645 9.20 1.78 -5.33
C ILE A 645 8.85 0.66 -6.33
N LEU A 646 9.57 -0.46 -6.27
CA LEU A 646 9.25 -1.71 -6.96
C LEU A 646 8.96 -2.77 -5.91
N GLN A 647 7.94 -3.57 -6.17
CA GLN A 647 7.51 -4.62 -5.26
C GLN A 647 7.51 -5.97 -5.97
N PHE A 648 8.13 -6.93 -5.31
CA PHE A 648 8.19 -8.33 -5.70
C PHE A 648 7.60 -9.20 -4.58
N LEU A 649 6.97 -10.31 -4.94
CA LEU A 649 6.30 -11.21 -4.01
C LEU A 649 6.59 -12.68 -4.37
N SER A 650 6.97 -13.47 -3.37
CA SER A 650 6.99 -14.94 -3.41
C SER A 650 6.11 -15.48 -2.30
N GLY A 651 5.35 -16.53 -2.61
CA GLY A 651 4.47 -17.21 -1.65
C GLY A 651 3.46 -16.25 -1.02
N LYS A 652 3.39 -16.24 0.32
CA LYS A 652 2.47 -15.38 1.09
C LYS A 652 3.06 -14.00 1.42
N GLY A 653 4.34 -13.76 1.12
CA GLY A 653 5.02 -12.49 1.41
C GLY A 653 5.12 -12.12 2.89
N GLN A 654 5.21 -13.11 3.79
CA GLN A 654 5.31 -12.85 5.23
C GLN A 654 6.68 -12.32 5.65
N CYS A 655 7.73 -12.57 4.86
CA CYS A 655 9.05 -11.99 5.08
C CYS A 655 9.21 -10.69 4.30
N GLU A 656 9.12 -9.55 4.96
CA GLU A 656 9.36 -8.26 4.32
C GLU A 656 10.85 -7.98 4.15
N ILE A 657 11.28 -7.66 2.94
CA ILE A 657 12.65 -7.31 2.61
C ILE A 657 12.64 -5.94 1.95
N PHE A 658 13.52 -5.05 2.36
CA PHE A 658 13.63 -3.68 1.86
C PHE A 658 15.04 -3.46 1.35
N VAL A 659 15.15 -2.93 0.13
CA VAL A 659 16.41 -2.47 -0.45
C VAL A 659 16.24 -1.01 -0.78
N HIS A 660 16.85 -0.14 0.02
CA HIS A 660 16.73 1.30 -0.17
C HIS A 660 18.07 1.94 -0.51
N TYR A 661 18.06 2.88 -1.46
CA TYR A 661 19.21 3.70 -1.75
C TYR A 661 19.28 4.87 -0.76
N ARG A 662 20.28 4.91 0.13
CA ARG A 662 20.50 5.99 1.09
C ARG A 662 21.99 6.33 1.17
N GLU A 663 22.29 7.62 1.22
CA GLU A 663 23.67 8.13 1.40
C GLU A 663 24.65 7.60 0.32
N GLY A 664 24.15 7.47 -0.91
CA GLY A 664 24.95 7.01 -2.06
C GLY A 664 25.25 5.51 -2.07
N ARG A 665 24.54 4.69 -1.26
CA ARG A 665 24.71 3.23 -1.24
C ARG A 665 23.36 2.50 -1.09
N PRO A 666 23.17 1.34 -1.75
CA PRO A 666 22.04 0.48 -1.47
C PRO A 666 22.19 -0.18 -0.10
N GLN A 667 21.09 -0.31 0.65
CA GLN A 667 21.05 -0.97 1.96
C GLN A 667 19.97 -2.05 1.96
N TYR A 668 20.37 -3.29 2.18
CA TYR A 668 19.47 -4.45 2.28
C TYR A 668 19.06 -4.70 3.73
N ASN A 669 17.76 -4.63 4.00
CA ASN A 669 17.18 -4.81 5.33
C ASN A 669 16.07 -5.85 5.27
N ILE A 670 16.01 -6.72 6.27
CA ILE A 670 14.87 -7.63 6.45
C ILE A 670 14.07 -7.14 7.65
N GLY A 671 12.75 -7.10 7.49
CA GLY A 671 11.80 -6.78 8.54
C GLY A 671 11.74 -7.85 9.63
N GLU A 672 10.62 -7.87 10.35
CA GLU A 672 10.38 -8.90 11.35
C GLU A 672 10.14 -10.25 10.65
N LEU A 673 10.87 -11.28 11.11
CA LEU A 673 10.79 -12.64 10.59
C LEU A 673 10.06 -13.51 11.60
N PRO A 674 9.21 -14.45 11.16
CA PRO A 674 8.81 -15.59 11.98
C PRO A 674 10.05 -16.32 12.54
N VAL A 675 9.95 -16.91 13.74
CA VAL A 675 11.13 -17.45 14.42
C VAL A 675 11.84 -18.51 13.59
N HIS A 676 11.10 -19.48 13.04
CA HIS A 676 11.70 -20.54 12.24
C HIS A 676 12.51 -19.99 11.04
N MET A 677 12.04 -18.91 10.39
CA MET A 677 12.80 -18.23 9.32
C MET A 677 14.00 -17.46 9.84
N TYR A 678 13.85 -16.79 10.99
CA TYR A 678 14.96 -16.10 11.65
C TYR A 678 16.08 -17.06 12.04
N LEU A 679 15.74 -18.23 12.57
CA LEU A 679 16.70 -19.29 12.91
C LEU A 679 17.33 -19.91 11.66
N ALA A 680 16.54 -20.21 10.63
CA ALA A 680 17.09 -20.69 9.36
C ALA A 680 18.08 -19.69 8.76
N ARG A 681 17.78 -18.39 8.87
CA ARG A 681 18.67 -17.31 8.41
C ARG A 681 19.94 -17.24 9.23
N LEU A 682 19.85 -17.29 10.56
CA LEU A 682 21.04 -17.31 11.44
C LEU A 682 21.95 -18.51 11.15
N ARG A 683 21.38 -19.67 10.78
CA ARG A 683 22.17 -20.84 10.37
C ARG A 683 22.84 -20.66 9.01
N ALA A 684 22.10 -20.13 8.03
CA ALA A 684 22.64 -19.89 6.68
C ALA A 684 23.67 -18.76 6.65
N ARG A 685 23.49 -17.75 7.52
CA ARG A 685 24.32 -16.55 7.62
C ARG A 685 24.57 -16.23 9.10
N PRO A 686 25.53 -16.92 9.75
CA PRO A 686 25.91 -16.65 11.12
C PRO A 686 26.28 -15.19 11.33
N ASP A 687 25.59 -14.53 12.26
CA ASP A 687 26.01 -13.20 12.72
C ASP A 687 27.36 -13.34 13.45
N PRO A 688 28.28 -12.35 13.33
CA PRO A 688 29.53 -12.39 14.05
C PRO A 688 29.29 -12.43 15.56
N LEU A 689 30.06 -13.26 16.28
CA LEU A 689 29.88 -13.42 17.72
C LEU A 689 30.26 -12.13 18.45
N SER A 690 29.27 -11.51 19.08
CA SER A 690 29.46 -10.39 20.01
C SER A 690 28.39 -10.41 21.10
N THR A 691 28.66 -9.74 22.21
CA THR A 691 27.71 -9.62 23.32
C THR A 691 26.41 -8.93 22.90
N ASP A 692 26.51 -7.90 22.05
CA ASP A 692 25.34 -7.19 21.51
C ASP A 692 24.51 -8.05 20.57
N ILE A 693 25.15 -8.88 19.74
CA ILE A 693 24.47 -9.82 18.84
C ILE A 693 23.74 -10.87 19.66
N LEU A 694 24.39 -11.54 20.63
CA LEU A 694 23.73 -12.51 21.49
C LEU A 694 22.54 -11.90 22.25
N ARG A 695 22.69 -10.68 22.78
CA ARG A 695 21.58 -9.95 23.41
C ARG A 695 20.45 -9.64 22.44
N ARG A 696 20.76 -9.32 21.17
CA ARG A 696 19.76 -9.07 20.12
C ARG A 696 19.01 -10.35 19.76
N VAL A 697 19.71 -11.46 19.55
CA VAL A 697 19.09 -12.78 19.30
C VAL A 697 18.19 -13.17 20.47
N TRP A 698 18.67 -13.02 21.71
CA TRP A 698 17.89 -13.33 22.92
C TRP A 698 16.60 -12.50 23.02
N ARG A 699 16.68 -11.18 22.79
CA ARG A 699 15.48 -10.31 22.79
C ARG A 699 14.50 -10.69 21.70
N LYS A 700 15.00 -11.00 20.50
CA LYS A 700 14.17 -11.36 19.35
C LYS A 700 13.43 -12.68 19.56
N LEU A 701 14.08 -13.68 20.15
CA LEU A 701 13.42 -14.92 20.57
C LEU A 701 12.39 -14.67 21.68
N GLY A 702 12.66 -13.71 22.57
CA GLY A 702 11.73 -13.37 23.65
C GLY A 702 10.44 -12.68 23.21
N SER A 703 10.42 -12.06 22.03
CA SER A 703 9.21 -11.46 21.45
C SER A 703 8.29 -12.45 20.74
N CYS A 704 8.70 -13.70 20.59
CA CYS A 704 7.98 -14.67 19.78
C CYS A 704 7.10 -15.61 20.62
N GLN A 705 5.93 -15.95 20.09
CA GLN A 705 4.96 -16.83 20.76
C GLN A 705 5.24 -18.34 20.58
N GLU A 706 6.15 -18.71 19.68
CA GLU A 706 6.53 -20.12 19.44
C GLU A 706 7.34 -20.70 20.62
N ASP A 707 7.28 -22.02 20.80
CA ASP A 707 7.99 -22.76 21.87
C ASP A 707 9.52 -22.75 21.64
N THR A 708 10.11 -21.61 21.96
CA THR A 708 11.54 -21.31 21.87
C THR A 708 12.18 -21.28 23.25
N SER A 709 11.44 -21.74 24.27
CA SER A 709 11.83 -21.73 25.69
C SER A 709 13.22 -22.30 25.91
N THR A 710 13.46 -23.49 25.35
CA THR A 710 14.75 -24.20 25.47
C THR A 710 15.90 -23.45 24.79
N LEU A 711 15.71 -23.00 23.54
CA LEU A 711 16.73 -22.21 22.83
C LEU A 711 17.02 -20.90 23.54
N ARG A 712 15.98 -20.22 24.03
CA ARG A 712 16.10 -18.97 24.77
C ARG A 712 16.89 -19.16 26.06
N ALA A 713 16.68 -20.26 26.77
CA ALA A 713 17.46 -20.62 27.95
C ALA A 713 18.93 -20.86 27.59
N CYS A 714 19.20 -21.60 26.50
CA CYS A 714 20.56 -21.84 26.01
C CYS A 714 21.28 -20.53 25.65
N ILE A 715 20.63 -19.63 24.89
CA ILE A 715 21.22 -18.33 24.51
C ILE A 715 21.39 -17.42 25.72
N SER A 716 20.44 -17.42 26.67
CA SER A 716 20.58 -16.64 27.90
C SER A 716 21.78 -17.12 28.72
N HIS A 717 21.95 -18.43 28.85
CA HIS A 717 23.10 -19.03 29.53
C HIS A 717 24.40 -18.72 28.80
N ALA A 718 24.44 -18.91 27.48
CA ALA A 718 25.59 -18.56 26.63
C ALA A 718 25.97 -17.09 26.80
N PHE A 719 25.02 -16.16 26.74
CA PHE A 719 25.26 -14.73 26.91
C PHE A 719 25.83 -14.40 28.31
N ASN A 720 25.22 -14.92 29.37
CA ASN A 720 25.63 -14.64 30.74
C ASN A 720 27.06 -15.14 31.04
N ARG A 721 27.44 -16.29 30.49
CA ARG A 721 28.78 -16.86 30.62
C ARG A 721 29.78 -16.16 29.70
N PHE A 722 29.42 -15.92 28.45
CA PHE A 722 30.29 -15.29 27.45
C PHE A 722 30.76 -13.89 27.86
N VAL A 723 29.89 -13.08 28.48
CA VAL A 723 30.26 -11.74 28.99
C VAL A 723 31.31 -11.80 30.10
N GLN A 724 31.39 -12.93 30.83
CA GLN A 724 32.40 -13.15 31.88
C GLN A 724 33.73 -13.64 31.32
N GLU A 725 33.78 -14.08 30.06
CA GLU A 725 35.01 -14.56 29.45
C GLU A 725 36.01 -13.42 29.23
N PRO A 726 37.32 -13.69 29.31
CA PRO A 726 38.33 -12.71 28.94
C PRO A 726 38.13 -12.21 27.51
N ARG A 727 38.40 -10.91 27.26
CA ARG A 727 38.24 -10.29 25.91
C ARG A 727 38.94 -11.07 24.80
N CYS A 728 40.11 -11.63 25.08
CA CYS A 728 40.85 -12.44 24.12
C CYS A 728 40.14 -13.71 23.67
N VAL A 729 39.34 -14.33 24.56
CA VAL A 729 38.47 -15.45 24.21
C VAL A 729 37.31 -14.92 23.39
N GLN A 730 36.66 -13.83 23.82
CA GLN A 730 35.53 -13.24 23.11
C GLN A 730 35.87 -12.81 21.68
N GLU A 731 37.07 -12.28 21.45
CA GLU A 731 37.55 -11.79 20.15
C GLU A 731 38.01 -12.91 19.20
N ASN A 732 38.08 -14.17 19.65
CA ASN A 732 38.54 -15.31 18.85
C ASN A 732 37.71 -16.58 19.09
N ALA A 733 36.46 -16.42 19.52
CA ALA A 733 35.59 -17.53 19.90
C ALA A 733 34.71 -18.03 18.75
N ARG A 734 34.42 -19.33 18.76
CA ARG A 734 33.41 -20.02 17.95
C ARG A 734 32.37 -20.58 18.92
N LEU A 735 31.23 -19.92 19.05
CA LEU A 735 30.16 -20.33 19.96
C LEU A 735 29.15 -21.22 19.24
N LEU A 736 29.05 -22.48 19.66
CA LEU A 736 28.07 -23.46 19.25
C LEU A 736 26.99 -23.59 20.32
N ILE A 737 25.73 -23.40 19.95
CA ILE A 737 24.57 -23.56 20.84
C ILE A 737 23.71 -24.70 20.28
N GLN A 738 23.57 -25.77 21.04
CA GLN A 738 22.78 -26.95 20.69
C GLN A 738 21.54 -27.04 21.59
N TRP A 739 20.37 -27.20 20.97
CA TRP A 739 19.10 -27.36 21.66
C TRP A 739 18.24 -28.40 20.92
N GLY A 740 17.97 -29.54 21.54
CA GLY A 740 17.26 -30.64 20.87
C GLY A 740 17.95 -31.04 19.56
N GLU A 741 17.23 -30.96 18.44
CA GLU A 741 17.74 -31.23 17.09
C GLU A 741 18.35 -29.99 16.39
N GLY A 742 18.35 -28.84 17.04
CA GLY A 742 18.83 -27.58 16.48
C GLY A 742 20.24 -27.21 16.91
N GLU A 743 20.99 -26.60 15.98
CA GLU A 743 22.29 -25.99 16.25
C GLU A 743 22.35 -24.53 15.71
N LEU A 744 23.06 -23.65 16.42
CA LEU A 744 23.41 -22.29 16.03
C LEU A 744 24.89 -22.11 16.26
N GLU A 745 25.54 -21.47 15.31
CA GLU A 745 26.96 -21.14 15.36
C GLU A 745 27.12 -19.62 15.27
N PHE A 746 28.05 -19.08 16.06
CA PHE A 746 28.48 -17.69 16.00
C PHE A 746 30.01 -17.65 16.05
N ILE A 747 30.64 -16.83 15.21
CA ILE A 747 32.12 -16.78 15.11
C ILE A 747 32.63 -15.37 15.31
N SER A 748 33.66 -15.21 16.15
CA SER A 748 34.42 -13.98 16.37
C SER A 748 35.88 -14.22 16.01
N GLY A 749 36.50 -13.26 15.32
CA GLY A 749 37.88 -13.36 14.87
C GLY A 749 38.16 -14.59 14.01
N ARG A 750 39.10 -15.44 14.44
CA ARG A 750 39.45 -16.70 13.73
C ARG A 750 38.73 -17.92 14.30
N GLY A 751 37.93 -17.79 15.36
CA GLY A 751 37.17 -18.89 15.94
C GLY A 751 37.99 -20.03 16.53
N GLN A 752 39.20 -19.77 17.05
CA GLN A 752 40.09 -20.82 17.59
C GLN A 752 39.69 -21.30 18.99
N CYS A 753 38.88 -20.51 19.71
CA CYS A 753 38.31 -20.90 21.00
C CYS A 753 36.88 -21.39 20.80
N GLU A 754 36.67 -22.70 20.71
CA GLU A 754 35.33 -23.25 20.61
C GLU A 754 34.62 -23.17 21.96
N ILE A 755 33.42 -22.64 21.98
CA ILE A 755 32.56 -22.56 23.16
C ILE A 755 31.30 -23.34 22.82
N SER A 756 31.00 -24.39 23.56
CA SER A 756 29.81 -25.21 23.33
C SER A 756 28.82 -25.03 24.48
N VAL A 757 27.57 -24.71 24.13
CA VAL A 757 26.44 -24.62 25.04
C VAL A 757 25.42 -25.67 24.66
N LEU A 758 25.24 -26.65 25.51
CA LEU A 758 24.41 -27.82 25.25
C LEU A 758 23.51 -28.12 26.45
N LEU A 759 22.29 -28.57 26.16
CA LEU A 759 21.37 -29.07 27.17
C LEU A 759 21.55 -30.58 27.28
N ALA A 760 22.30 -31.04 28.28
CA ALA A 760 22.51 -32.46 28.58
C ALA A 760 21.80 -32.82 29.88
N ASP A 761 20.99 -33.88 29.85
CA ASP A 761 20.23 -34.37 31.01
C ASP A 761 19.32 -33.31 31.67
N GLY A 762 18.83 -32.35 30.88
CA GLY A 762 18.01 -31.24 31.36
C GLY A 762 18.80 -30.09 32.00
N GLU A 763 20.13 -30.19 32.09
CA GLU A 763 21.01 -29.14 32.59
C GLU A 763 21.79 -28.46 31.45
N LEU A 764 21.89 -27.14 31.54
CA LEU A 764 22.66 -26.34 30.59
C LEU A 764 24.15 -26.42 30.95
N GLN A 765 24.95 -26.95 30.03
CA GLN A 765 26.40 -27.03 30.15
C GLN A 765 27.07 -25.99 29.26
N TYR A 766 28.16 -25.40 29.74
CA TYR A 766 28.98 -24.44 29.03
C TYR A 766 30.44 -24.90 29.05
N HIS A 767 30.95 -25.31 27.90
CA HIS A 767 32.29 -25.86 27.72
C HIS A 767 33.12 -24.96 26.84
N ILE A 768 34.41 -24.79 27.17
CA ILE A 768 35.37 -24.11 26.30
C ILE A 768 36.39 -25.16 25.87
N THR A 769 36.69 -25.22 24.58
CA THR A 769 37.72 -26.08 23.98
C THR A 769 38.64 -25.24 23.12
N GLU A 770 39.94 -25.30 23.40
CA GLU A 770 40.95 -24.62 22.58
C GLU A 770 41.31 -25.52 21.39
N LEU A 771 41.08 -25.04 20.16
CA LEU A 771 41.44 -25.75 18.93
C LEU A 771 42.93 -25.47 18.62
N GLY A 772 43.82 -26.23 19.25
CA GLY A 772 45.26 -26.25 18.94
C GLY A 772 45.64 -27.45 18.07
N GLU A 773 46.69 -27.32 17.26
CA GLU A 773 47.18 -28.35 16.32
C GLU A 773 47.60 -29.68 16.99
N ASP A 774 47.85 -29.71 18.30
CA ASP A 774 48.44 -30.87 19.00
C ASP A 774 47.58 -31.56 20.07
N ARG A 775 46.29 -31.22 20.21
CA ARG A 775 45.18 -31.93 20.92
C ARG A 775 44.21 -30.89 21.52
N PRO A 776 42.88 -31.12 21.45
CA PRO A 776 41.90 -30.26 22.11
C PRO A 776 42.06 -30.37 23.63
N VAL A 777 42.06 -29.22 24.30
CA VAL A 777 42.04 -29.16 25.76
C VAL A 777 40.76 -28.45 26.17
N THR A 778 39.90 -29.18 26.88
CA THR A 778 38.59 -28.74 27.35
C THR A 778 38.68 -28.20 28.78
N TRP A 779 37.90 -27.16 29.07
CA TRP A 779 37.86 -26.50 30.37
C TRP A 779 36.39 -26.27 30.75
N SER A 780 36.02 -26.58 32.00
CA SER A 780 34.69 -26.33 32.55
C SER A 780 34.79 -25.39 33.75
N HIS A 781 34.00 -24.32 33.75
CA HIS A 781 33.98 -23.33 34.84
C HIS A 781 33.40 -23.83 36.18
N THR A 782 33.01 -25.10 36.26
CA THR A 782 32.45 -25.71 37.46
C THR A 782 33.50 -26.05 38.52
N SER A 783 34.80 -25.90 38.23
CA SER A 783 35.86 -26.14 39.21
C SER A 783 37.04 -25.18 38.98
N PRO A 784 37.57 -24.52 40.01
CA PRO A 784 38.80 -23.75 39.89
C PRO A 784 39.95 -24.64 39.39
N GLU A 785 40.86 -24.08 38.60
CA GLU A 785 41.99 -24.85 38.09
C GLU A 785 42.87 -25.35 39.24
N PRO A 786 43.34 -26.60 39.18
CA PRO A 786 44.28 -27.13 40.15
C PRO A 786 45.53 -26.24 40.16
N LEU A 787 45.85 -25.69 41.34
CA LEU A 787 47.03 -24.84 41.51
C LEU A 787 48.28 -25.73 41.63
N SER A 788 48.89 -26.05 40.49
CA SER A 788 50.27 -26.56 40.42
C SER A 788 51.16 -25.63 39.58
N ILE A 789 52.47 -25.79 39.70
CA ILE A 789 53.45 -25.05 38.90
C ILE A 789 53.28 -25.37 37.41
N ALA A 790 53.00 -26.65 37.10
CA ALA A 790 52.76 -27.08 35.72
C ALA A 790 51.50 -26.43 35.16
N ASP A 791 50.48 -26.20 35.99
CA ASP A 791 49.24 -25.52 35.59
C ASP A 791 49.47 -24.03 35.38
N LEU A 792 50.15 -23.34 36.32
CA LEU A 792 50.54 -21.94 36.15
C LEU A 792 51.40 -21.72 34.89
N ALA A 793 52.34 -22.63 34.61
CA ALA A 793 53.16 -22.58 33.40
C ALA A 793 52.34 -22.84 32.13
N ARG A 794 51.43 -23.82 32.15
CA ARG A 794 50.51 -24.09 31.04
C ARG A 794 49.63 -22.87 30.74
N VAL A 795 49.01 -22.26 31.75
CA VAL A 795 48.16 -21.07 31.56
C VAL A 795 48.98 -19.89 31.04
N ARG A 796 50.19 -19.66 31.55
CA ARG A 796 51.11 -18.66 31.01
C ARG A 796 51.37 -18.92 29.53
N ASP A 797 51.83 -20.11 29.16
CA ASP A 797 52.22 -20.39 27.78
C ASP A 797 51.02 -20.29 26.82
N ARG A 798 49.81 -20.65 27.29
CA ARG A 798 48.54 -20.47 26.57
C ARG A 798 48.17 -19.02 26.33
N LEU A 799 48.19 -18.19 27.37
CA LEU A 799 47.98 -16.74 27.23
C LEU A 799 49.04 -16.10 26.31
N GLY A 800 50.23 -16.70 26.25
CA GLY A 800 51.28 -16.36 25.29
C GLY A 800 50.89 -16.64 23.85
N ARG A 801 50.35 -17.84 23.58
CA ARG A 801 49.85 -18.22 22.25
C ARG A 801 48.68 -17.36 21.78
N TRP A 802 47.81 -16.92 22.69
CA TRP A 802 46.71 -16.00 22.36
C TRP A 802 47.16 -14.55 22.13
N GLY A 803 48.44 -14.23 22.29
CA GLY A 803 48.97 -12.87 22.14
C GLY A 803 48.57 -11.92 23.29
N VAL A 804 48.01 -12.45 24.38
CA VAL A 804 47.42 -11.69 25.50
C VAL A 804 48.46 -11.41 26.58
N LEU A 805 49.55 -12.18 26.60
CA LEU A 805 50.69 -11.92 27.47
C LEU A 805 51.48 -10.67 27.03
N SER A 806 50.94 -9.50 27.38
CA SER A 806 51.76 -8.29 27.45
C SER A 806 52.84 -8.46 28.54
N LYS A 807 53.75 -7.50 28.63
CA LYS A 807 54.89 -7.54 29.57
C LYS A 807 54.45 -7.76 31.03
N GLU A 808 53.30 -7.21 31.41
CA GLU A 808 52.79 -7.23 32.79
C GLU A 808 52.30 -8.61 33.26
N PRO A 809 51.31 -9.26 32.62
CA PRO A 809 50.88 -10.60 32.99
C PRO A 809 52.03 -11.60 32.82
N ARG A 810 52.93 -11.42 31.85
CA ARG A 810 54.10 -12.31 31.69
C ARG A 810 55.03 -12.23 32.90
N SER A 811 55.22 -11.02 33.44
CA SER A 811 55.97 -10.81 34.68
C SER A 811 55.24 -11.38 35.89
N CYS A 812 53.92 -11.21 35.99
CA CYS A 812 53.13 -11.76 37.10
C CYS A 812 53.14 -13.29 37.12
N PHE A 813 52.90 -13.95 35.98
CA PHE A 813 52.99 -15.41 35.89
C PHE A 813 54.41 -15.90 36.17
N GLY A 814 55.44 -15.21 35.67
CA GLY A 814 56.83 -15.51 35.99
C GLY A 814 57.12 -15.47 37.49
N GLU A 815 56.67 -14.42 38.18
CA GLU A 815 56.83 -14.27 39.63
C GLU A 815 55.99 -15.30 40.40
N ALA A 816 54.74 -15.54 39.99
CA ALA A 816 53.87 -16.55 40.58
C ALA A 816 54.51 -17.93 40.53
N ILE A 817 54.95 -18.37 39.35
CA ILE A 817 55.61 -19.67 39.14
C ILE A 817 56.89 -19.77 39.99
N SER A 818 57.73 -18.72 39.95
CA SER A 818 59.02 -18.68 40.65
C SER A 818 58.87 -18.74 42.17
N ARG A 819 57.94 -17.97 42.73
CA ARG A 819 57.70 -17.86 44.18
C ARG A 819 56.91 -19.02 44.72
N PHE A 820 55.84 -19.42 44.03
CA PHE A 820 54.98 -20.51 44.46
C PHE A 820 55.75 -21.83 44.55
N ASN A 821 56.69 -22.08 43.63
CA ASN A 821 57.58 -23.24 43.69
C ASN A 821 58.46 -23.30 44.95
N ARG A 822 58.71 -22.15 45.59
CA ARG A 822 59.50 -22.04 46.82
C ARG A 822 58.65 -22.09 48.09
N GLU A 823 57.32 -22.06 47.97
CA GLU A 823 56.44 -22.14 49.13
C GLU A 823 56.45 -23.54 49.74
N PRO A 824 56.23 -23.67 51.07
CA PRO A 824 56.11 -24.96 51.71
C PRO A 824 54.98 -25.82 51.10
N PRO A 825 55.10 -27.17 51.10
CA PRO A 825 54.07 -28.06 50.56
C PRO A 825 52.68 -27.84 51.16
N CYS A 826 52.59 -27.41 52.43
CA CYS A 826 51.32 -27.12 53.08
C CYS A 826 50.61 -25.89 52.50
N VAL A 827 51.36 -24.91 51.98
CA VAL A 827 50.80 -23.76 51.24
C VAL A 827 50.46 -24.20 49.83
N GLN A 828 51.38 -24.92 49.15
CA GLN A 828 51.14 -25.38 47.79
C GLN A 828 49.88 -26.25 47.67
N GLY A 829 49.68 -27.16 48.62
CA GLY A 829 48.54 -28.08 48.66
C GLY A 829 47.21 -27.43 49.08
N ASN A 830 47.20 -26.21 49.63
CA ASN A 830 46.00 -25.58 50.21
C ASN A 830 45.89 -24.07 49.90
N ALA A 831 46.34 -23.64 48.72
CA ALA A 831 46.37 -22.22 48.36
C ALA A 831 45.30 -21.80 47.37
N ARG A 832 44.81 -20.56 47.52
CA ARG A 832 43.98 -19.82 46.58
C ARG A 832 44.79 -18.65 46.06
N MET A 833 45.19 -18.69 44.79
CA MET A 833 46.05 -17.68 44.18
C MET A 833 45.28 -16.79 43.23
N TRP A 834 45.41 -15.47 43.38
CA TRP A 834 44.95 -14.48 42.44
C TRP A 834 46.11 -13.81 41.71
N ILE A 835 46.08 -13.81 40.39
CA ILE A 835 47.01 -13.04 39.55
C ILE A 835 46.26 -11.84 38.98
N TYR A 836 46.69 -10.63 39.33
CA TYR A 836 46.12 -9.37 38.87
C TYR A 836 47.06 -8.66 37.90
N TRP A 837 46.51 -8.19 36.79
CA TRP A 837 47.16 -7.26 35.88
C TRP A 837 46.10 -6.31 35.30
N ASP A 838 46.37 -5.01 35.36
CA ASP A 838 45.42 -3.95 35.02
C ASP A 838 44.04 -4.16 35.69
N ARG A 839 42.95 -4.27 34.91
CA ARG A 839 41.58 -4.55 35.40
C ARG A 839 41.22 -6.05 35.44
N ASN A 840 42.14 -6.94 35.05
CA ASN A 840 41.88 -8.37 34.95
C ASN A 840 42.38 -9.14 36.19
N ARG A 841 41.73 -10.26 36.49
CA ARG A 841 42.16 -11.21 37.53
C ARG A 841 42.00 -12.65 37.06
N LEU A 842 42.95 -13.51 37.40
CA LEU A 842 42.82 -14.98 37.32
C LEU A 842 42.92 -15.59 38.70
N GLU A 843 42.16 -16.66 38.92
CA GLU A 843 42.09 -17.38 40.18
C GLU A 843 42.47 -18.84 39.98
N PHE A 844 43.32 -19.36 40.86
CA PHE A 844 43.78 -20.74 40.91
C PHE A 844 43.57 -21.31 42.31
N LEU A 845 43.27 -22.59 42.44
CA LEU A 845 42.95 -23.19 43.73
C LEU A 845 43.59 -24.58 43.89
N SER A 846 44.27 -24.82 45.01
CA SER A 846 44.71 -26.14 45.45
C SER A 846 44.10 -26.45 46.80
N GLY A 847 43.63 -27.69 46.98
CA GLY A 847 43.00 -28.14 48.23
C GLY A 847 41.75 -27.32 48.57
N GLU A 848 41.64 -26.90 49.83
CA GLU A 848 40.52 -26.08 50.33
C GLU A 848 40.72 -24.57 50.11
N GLY A 849 41.90 -24.15 49.62
CA GLY A 849 42.21 -22.74 49.36
C GLY A 849 42.35 -21.86 50.62
N GLN A 850 42.77 -22.41 51.76
CA GLN A 850 42.90 -21.65 53.02
C GLN A 850 44.07 -20.65 53.04
N CYS A 851 45.07 -20.82 52.16
CA CYS A 851 46.18 -19.89 52.01
C CYS A 851 45.96 -18.96 50.82
N GLU A 852 45.59 -17.71 51.09
CA GLU A 852 45.38 -16.72 50.04
C GLU A 852 46.71 -16.13 49.53
N ILE A 853 46.90 -16.13 48.22
CA ILE A 853 48.09 -15.58 47.56
C ILE A 853 47.63 -14.56 46.53
N SER A 854 48.23 -13.37 46.52
CA SER A 854 48.00 -12.38 45.47
C SER A 854 49.29 -12.04 44.76
N VAL A 855 49.28 -12.09 43.44
CA VAL A 855 50.36 -11.64 42.57
C VAL A 855 49.86 -10.43 41.78
N ARG A 856 50.43 -9.24 42.03
CA ARG A 856 49.98 -7.99 41.41
C ARG A 856 51.11 -7.30 40.68
N TYR A 857 50.85 -6.78 39.49
CA TYR A 857 51.81 -5.88 38.82
C TYR A 857 51.67 -4.46 39.39
N ARG A 858 52.71 -3.96 40.08
CA ARG A 858 52.76 -2.59 40.63
C ARG A 858 54.15 -2.01 40.45
N ASN A 859 54.25 -0.72 40.13
CA ASN A 859 55.53 -0.01 39.94
C ASN A 859 56.46 -0.71 38.94
N ARG A 860 55.91 -1.19 37.82
CA ARG A 860 56.62 -1.92 36.76
C ARG A 860 57.28 -3.25 37.22
N LYS A 861 56.83 -3.83 38.33
CA LYS A 861 57.29 -5.13 38.83
C LYS A 861 56.12 -5.98 39.33
N ALA A 862 56.19 -7.29 39.12
CA ALA A 862 55.28 -8.22 39.78
C ALA A 862 55.62 -8.34 41.27
N GLN A 863 54.59 -8.29 42.11
CA GLN A 863 54.70 -8.41 43.56
C GLN A 863 53.88 -9.62 44.00
N TYR A 864 54.56 -10.60 44.58
CA TYR A 864 53.94 -11.79 45.18
C TYR A 864 53.73 -11.54 46.68
N ARG A 865 52.50 -11.74 47.15
CA ARG A 865 52.13 -11.53 48.56
C ARG A 865 51.23 -12.64 49.04
N ILE A 866 51.61 -13.32 50.11
CA ILE A 866 50.73 -14.21 50.86
C ILE A 866 49.88 -13.34 51.79
N ILE A 867 48.56 -13.45 51.64
CA ILE A 867 47.58 -12.79 52.50
C ILE A 867 47.21 -13.87 53.53
N ALA A 868 47.92 -13.91 54.64
CA ALA A 868 47.72 -14.97 55.63
C ALA A 868 46.29 -14.94 56.19
N GLY A 869 45.57 -16.05 56.10
CA GLY A 869 44.45 -16.34 56.98
C GLY A 869 44.99 -16.58 58.39
N GLU A 870 44.84 -15.60 59.29
CA GLU A 870 45.31 -15.65 60.69
C GLU A 870 44.88 -16.90 61.48
N LYS A 871 43.92 -17.68 60.96
CA LYS A 871 43.45 -18.94 61.57
C LYS A 871 44.30 -20.18 61.22
N ALA A 872 45.07 -20.19 60.13
CA ALA A 872 45.82 -21.38 59.72
C ALA A 872 47.16 -21.56 60.46
N LEU A 873 47.81 -20.45 60.88
CA LEU A 873 49.12 -20.48 61.53
C LEU A 873 49.08 -20.62 63.06
N ARG A 874 47.90 -20.53 63.70
CA ARG A 874 47.78 -20.62 65.17
C ARG A 874 47.70 -22.05 65.74
N LYS A 875 47.82 -23.11 64.92
CA LYS A 875 47.75 -24.50 65.41
C LYS A 875 49.11 -25.22 65.57
N SER A 876 50.25 -24.55 65.41
CA SER A 876 51.56 -25.14 65.77
C SER A 876 52.35 -24.27 66.77
N SER A 877 52.30 -24.70 68.03
CA SER A 877 53.32 -24.60 69.10
C SER A 877 53.78 -23.22 69.66
N TYR A 878 53.29 -22.95 70.87
CA TYR A 878 53.93 -22.45 72.12
C TYR A 878 55.00 -21.31 72.18
N THR A 879 54.71 -20.45 73.18
CA THR A 879 55.54 -19.57 74.05
C THR A 879 55.95 -18.15 73.62
N ALA A 880 55.55 -17.23 74.53
CA ALA A 880 56.12 -15.94 74.92
C ALA A 880 55.54 -14.63 74.34
N GLU A 881 55.15 -13.79 75.31
CA GLU A 881 54.63 -12.42 75.35
C GLU A 881 55.21 -11.39 74.36
N ALA A 882 54.34 -10.48 73.86
CA ALA A 882 54.33 -9.06 74.26
C ALA A 882 53.24 -8.25 73.51
N MET A 883 52.59 -7.35 74.25
CA MET A 883 51.67 -6.31 73.78
C MET A 883 52.37 -5.24 72.92
N LEU A 884 51.67 -4.70 71.92
CA LEU A 884 51.53 -3.24 71.74
C LEU A 884 50.43 -2.86 70.73
N ARG A 885 49.49 -2.03 71.21
CA ARG A 885 48.51 -1.25 70.44
C ARG A 885 49.20 -0.08 69.74
N LEU A 886 48.77 0.24 68.52
CA LEU A 886 48.74 1.62 68.01
C LEU A 886 47.75 1.74 66.84
N GLU A 887 46.64 2.45 67.09
CA GLU A 887 45.84 3.13 66.08
C GLU A 887 46.59 4.37 65.56
N ILE A 888 46.37 4.78 64.30
CA ILE A 888 45.94 6.13 63.89
C ILE A 888 45.83 6.23 62.34
N LYS A 889 44.60 6.54 61.92
CA LYS A 889 44.07 7.46 60.90
C LYS A 889 44.60 7.55 59.46
N ASP A 890 43.61 7.48 58.57
CA ASP A 890 43.30 8.38 57.44
C ASP A 890 44.44 9.03 56.66
N SER A 891 44.51 8.69 55.37
CA SER A 891 45.12 9.56 54.37
C SER A 891 44.39 9.41 53.03
N VAL A 892 43.71 10.49 52.68
CA VAL A 892 43.23 10.90 51.37
C VAL A 892 44.40 10.87 50.37
N PHE A 893 44.20 10.30 49.18
CA PHE A 893 45.12 10.48 48.05
C PHE A 893 44.51 11.44 47.04
N LEU A 894 45.10 12.64 46.98
CA LEU A 894 44.98 13.62 45.91
C LEU A 894 45.68 13.09 44.65
N TRP A 895 45.00 13.15 43.51
CA TRP A 895 45.61 13.03 42.19
C TRP A 895 46.27 14.36 41.82
N ASN A 896 47.57 14.33 41.50
CA ASN A 896 48.25 15.37 40.75
C ASN A 896 48.82 14.74 39.48
N GLU A 897 48.27 15.13 38.33
CA GLU A 897 48.95 14.98 37.03
C GLU A 897 50.12 15.99 36.93
N PRO A 898 51.15 15.66 36.15
CA PRO A 898 51.81 16.68 35.37
C PRO A 898 51.79 16.33 33.87
N TRP A 899 51.38 17.32 33.08
CA TRP A 899 51.57 17.41 31.64
C TRP A 899 53.03 17.65 31.28
N GLY A 900 53.45 17.14 30.11
CA GLY A 900 54.39 17.82 29.22
C GLY A 900 55.66 17.03 28.82
N GLY A 901 55.72 16.63 27.53
CA GLY A 901 56.97 16.21 26.89
C GLY A 901 56.78 15.63 25.47
N LEU A 902 56.87 16.51 24.47
CA LEU A 902 56.92 16.25 23.02
C LEU A 902 58.12 15.38 22.56
N GLY A 903 57.91 14.63 21.46
CA GLY A 903 58.89 14.53 20.36
C GLY A 903 59.68 13.23 20.18
N LEU A 904 59.12 12.26 19.44
CA LEU A 904 59.55 11.85 18.07
C LEU A 904 58.53 10.88 17.47
#